data_AF-A0A7C4XH83-F1
#
_entry.id   AF-A0A7C4XH83-F1
#
_cell.length_a   1.000
_cell.length_b   1.000
_cell.length_c   1.000
_cell.angle_alpha   90.00
_cell.angle_beta   90.00
_cell.angle_gamma   90.00
#
_symmetry.space_group_name_H-M   'P 1'
#
loop_
_entity.id
_entity.type
_entity.pdbx_description
1 polymer ?
#
loop_
_entity_poly.entity_id
_entity_poly.type
_entity_poly.pdbx_seq_one_letter_code
_entity_poly.pdbx_strand_id
1 'polypeptide(L)'
;MHSLDDARRRPPDAARVPPHNLEAEESLLGSMMLSREALTAAVEARIEHRDFYKPAHGVIFDAAFALHSRGEPVDPVTVAEELRRADKLEALGGKATLLRIQASTPASANASYYAQIVSELAMLRRLIETASDIQQMAYGLEDDVDETIDRAETMIFEVAERRVADSLVHLYPALEQTMDQLAHLYDRDTGIIGVPTGYHDLDDLLLGLQPSTLSIVAARPGQGKTSFALGAALHCALVARKPVLFFSMEMGHLELTKRLLAAEALIDSRKLSTGRLNEHEWPKLNQAVGRLAEAPFFIDDNPHCTVMEMRAKGRRTKARYGDLGLIVVDYLQLMTSTRRVESRQVEVSELSRGLKILARELECPVVCLSQLNRQLEYRQDKRPMLADLRESGCLTADTELTLADGSVTTMGALHASRARDVAILTLDEHLRLVPGVMTHVFASGRKPVFELVLASGRSVRASANHPFLTLDGWVQVADLRAGARIASLRAGLDLEPARDTIPAAVWDYIERKGLLVMGMRAHDLIDRLAAEEGGHHRVYAQGVSRGLMRRLACELPDPFLSDLASSDVLWDEVVAVVPQGEELVYDATVPGTHNFVANGIVAHNSIEQDADIVVFIYRDEYYNPESESRGMAEIIVAKHRNGPVGSTRLAFLEQYTKFANLARE
;
A
#
# COMPACT_ATOMS: atom_id res chain seq x y z
N MET A 1 33.22 4.20 -39.53
CA MET A 1 31.91 4.83 -39.76
C MET A 1 31.00 3.78 -40.43
N HIS A 2 30.48 2.84 -39.66
CA HIS A 2 29.40 1.94 -40.09
C HIS A 2 28.27 2.10 -39.06
N SER A 3 27.17 2.66 -39.55
CA SER A 3 26.01 3.11 -38.79
C SER A 3 25.16 1.92 -38.31
N LEU A 4 24.52 2.11 -37.15
CA LEU A 4 23.58 1.24 -36.45
C LEU A 4 22.27 0.93 -37.22
N ASP A 5 22.24 1.09 -38.55
CA ASP A 5 21.00 1.09 -39.35
C ASP A 5 20.66 -0.24 -40.03
N ASP A 6 21.55 -1.25 -39.98
CA ASP A 6 21.34 -2.51 -40.74
C ASP A 6 20.50 -3.57 -39.99
N ALA A 7 19.98 -3.24 -38.80
CA ALA A 7 19.20 -4.18 -37.98
C ALA A 7 17.69 -4.20 -38.28
N ARG A 8 17.18 -3.39 -39.23
CA ARG A 8 15.73 -3.13 -39.38
C ARG A 8 14.97 -3.88 -40.48
N ARG A 9 15.55 -4.90 -41.13
CA ARG A 9 14.77 -5.76 -42.04
C ARG A 9 15.19 -7.23 -41.95
N ARG A 10 14.51 -7.99 -41.08
CA ARG A 10 14.51 -9.47 -41.16
C ARG A 10 13.16 -9.98 -41.71
N PRO A 11 13.16 -10.96 -42.63
CA PRO A 11 11.95 -11.53 -43.24
C PRO A 11 11.14 -12.40 -42.25
N PRO A 12 9.84 -12.66 -42.49
CA PRO A 12 8.89 -13.09 -41.46
C PRO A 12 8.84 -14.57 -41.09
N ASP A 13 9.84 -15.42 -41.40
CA ASP A 13 9.68 -16.89 -41.24
C ASP A 13 10.90 -17.66 -40.72
N ALA A 14 11.85 -16.99 -40.05
CA ALA A 14 12.83 -17.69 -39.21
C ALA A 14 12.23 -17.89 -37.81
N ALA A 15 12.24 -19.12 -37.30
CA ALA A 15 11.82 -19.44 -35.93
C ALA A 15 12.37 -18.39 -34.96
N ARG A 16 11.49 -17.60 -34.34
CA ARG A 16 11.87 -16.50 -33.46
C ARG A 16 12.54 -17.08 -32.21
N VAL A 17 13.87 -17.04 -32.17
CA VAL A 17 14.61 -17.44 -30.98
C VAL A 17 14.53 -16.29 -29.96
N PRO A 18 14.28 -16.58 -28.67
CA PRO A 18 14.29 -15.56 -27.63
C PRO A 18 15.61 -14.76 -27.61
N PRO A 19 15.58 -13.44 -27.33
CA PRO A 19 16.79 -12.60 -27.27
C PRO A 19 17.83 -13.15 -26.29
N HIS A 20 19.05 -13.37 -26.76
CA HIS A 20 20.15 -13.93 -25.96
C HIS A 20 21.52 -13.50 -26.52
N ASN A 21 22.55 -13.56 -25.68
CA ASN A 21 23.93 -13.37 -26.07
C ASN A 21 24.82 -14.29 -25.23
N LEU A 22 25.14 -15.46 -25.79
CA LEU A 22 25.93 -16.49 -25.11
C LEU A 22 27.36 -16.02 -24.84
N GLU A 23 27.94 -15.19 -25.71
CA GLU A 23 29.29 -14.65 -25.52
C GLU A 23 29.34 -13.70 -24.31
N ALA A 24 28.32 -12.87 -24.12
CA ALA A 24 28.20 -12.01 -22.95
C ALA A 24 27.99 -12.82 -21.66
N GLU A 25 27.17 -13.87 -21.69
CA GLU A 25 26.99 -14.78 -20.55
C GLU A 25 28.30 -15.49 -20.16
N GLU A 26 29.01 -16.07 -21.12
CA GLU A 26 30.30 -16.71 -20.87
C GLU A 26 31.36 -15.70 -20.38
N SER A 27 31.41 -14.51 -20.99
CA SER A 27 32.34 -13.45 -20.58
C SER A 27 32.06 -12.93 -19.18
N LEU A 28 30.79 -12.85 -18.77
CA LEU A 28 30.41 -12.46 -17.41
C LEU A 28 30.85 -13.54 -16.39
N LEU A 29 30.48 -14.80 -16.64
CA LEU A 29 30.83 -15.91 -15.74
C LEU A 29 32.35 -16.10 -15.62
N GLY A 30 33.08 -15.98 -16.72
CA GLY A 30 34.54 -16.07 -16.68
C GLY A 30 35.16 -14.85 -16.01
N SER A 31 34.60 -13.65 -16.16
CA SER A 31 35.03 -12.46 -15.41
C SER A 31 34.85 -12.64 -13.90
N MET A 32 33.72 -13.22 -13.46
CA MET A 32 33.44 -13.53 -12.04
C MET A 32 34.45 -14.54 -11.45
N MET A 33 34.97 -15.46 -12.27
CA MET A 33 36.00 -16.43 -11.87
C MET A 33 37.43 -15.85 -11.94
N LEU A 34 37.60 -14.63 -12.44
CA LEU A 34 38.90 -13.96 -12.57
C LEU A 34 39.05 -12.80 -11.59
N SER A 35 37.96 -12.15 -11.20
CA SER A 35 37.97 -10.91 -10.42
C SER A 35 36.77 -10.82 -9.50
N ARG A 36 37.01 -10.28 -8.30
CA ARG A 36 35.96 -10.07 -7.29
C ARG A 36 35.06 -8.90 -7.66
N GLU A 37 35.61 -7.90 -8.34
CA GLU A 37 34.89 -6.73 -8.84
C GLU A 37 33.80 -7.12 -9.85
N ALA A 38 34.05 -8.17 -10.65
CA ALA A 38 33.06 -8.72 -11.57
C ALA A 38 31.85 -9.36 -10.88
N LEU A 39 32.03 -9.95 -9.68
CA LEU A 39 30.93 -10.43 -8.85
C LEU A 39 30.07 -9.26 -8.36
N THR A 40 30.72 -8.18 -7.89
CA THR A 40 30.03 -6.96 -7.47
C THR A 40 29.21 -6.36 -8.62
N ALA A 41 29.78 -6.28 -9.83
CA ALA A 41 29.07 -5.79 -11.00
C ALA A 41 27.82 -6.61 -11.36
N ALA A 42 27.87 -7.94 -11.17
CA ALA A 42 26.70 -8.80 -11.38
C ALA A 42 25.61 -8.59 -10.31
N VAL A 43 26.00 -8.32 -9.06
CA VAL A 43 25.08 -7.97 -7.96
C VAL A 43 24.42 -6.62 -8.23
N GLU A 44 25.19 -5.60 -8.61
CA GLU A 44 24.70 -4.26 -8.95
C GLU A 44 23.71 -4.30 -10.11
N ALA A 45 23.99 -5.12 -11.14
CA ALA A 45 23.08 -5.36 -12.26
C ALA A 45 21.88 -6.24 -11.94
N ARG A 46 21.77 -6.73 -10.69
CA ARG A 46 20.71 -7.60 -10.16
C ARG A 46 20.46 -8.86 -10.99
N ILE A 47 21.55 -9.50 -11.40
CA ILE A 47 21.48 -10.74 -12.17
C ILE A 47 21.11 -11.90 -11.25
N GLU A 48 20.15 -12.70 -11.72
CA GLU A 48 19.73 -13.95 -11.10
C GLU A 48 19.99 -15.13 -12.04
N HIS A 49 19.94 -16.36 -11.52
CA HIS A 49 20.16 -17.57 -12.33
C HIS A 49 19.23 -17.68 -13.56
N ARG A 50 18.00 -17.16 -13.46
CA ARG A 50 17.01 -17.16 -14.55
C ARG A 50 17.26 -16.10 -15.63
N ASP A 51 18.19 -15.17 -15.38
CA ASP A 51 18.58 -14.16 -16.37
C ASP A 51 19.53 -14.71 -17.44
N PHE A 52 20.05 -15.92 -17.25
CA PHE A 52 20.83 -16.63 -18.25
C PHE A 52 19.90 -17.38 -19.21
N TYR A 53 20.11 -17.21 -20.52
CA TYR A 53 19.37 -17.96 -21.54
C TYR A 53 19.70 -19.44 -21.49
N LYS A 54 20.96 -19.79 -21.20
CA LYS A 54 21.39 -21.17 -21.05
C LYS A 54 21.28 -21.60 -19.58
N PRO A 55 20.45 -22.59 -19.23
CA PRO A 55 20.27 -23.02 -17.84
C PRO A 55 21.59 -23.42 -17.16
N ALA A 56 22.52 -24.00 -17.93
CA ALA A 56 23.85 -24.36 -17.46
C ALA A 56 24.64 -23.14 -16.91
N HIS A 57 24.50 -21.97 -17.54
CA HIS A 57 25.17 -20.76 -17.10
C HIS A 57 24.56 -20.21 -15.81
N GLY A 58 23.23 -20.28 -15.66
CA GLY A 58 22.55 -19.93 -14.41
C GLY A 58 22.99 -20.79 -13.22
N VAL A 59 23.18 -22.10 -13.43
CA VAL A 59 23.69 -23.01 -12.38
C VAL A 59 25.14 -22.67 -12.00
N ILE A 60 25.98 -22.30 -12.97
CA ILE A 60 27.36 -21.86 -12.69
C ILE A 60 27.35 -20.54 -11.92
N PHE A 61 26.45 -19.61 -12.28
CA PHE A 61 26.25 -18.34 -11.57
C PHE A 61 25.87 -18.58 -10.10
N ASP A 62 24.89 -19.44 -9.82
CA ASP A 62 24.48 -19.76 -8.46
C ASP A 62 25.64 -20.34 -7.62
N ALA A 63 26.43 -21.24 -8.20
CA ALA A 63 27.59 -21.81 -7.50
C ALA A 63 28.66 -20.74 -7.20
N ALA A 64 28.94 -19.86 -8.17
CA ALA A 64 29.85 -18.73 -7.97
C ALA A 64 29.34 -17.75 -6.89
N PHE A 65 28.04 -17.47 -6.89
CA PHE A 65 27.41 -16.57 -5.92
C PHE A 65 27.33 -17.18 -4.51
N ALA A 66 27.07 -18.48 -4.40
CA ALA A 66 27.06 -19.21 -3.13
C ALA A 66 28.46 -19.17 -2.46
N LEU A 67 29.51 -19.39 -3.24
CA LEU A 67 30.90 -19.26 -2.78
C LEU A 67 31.20 -17.82 -2.32
N HIS A 68 30.82 -16.82 -3.14
CA HIS A 68 30.98 -15.41 -2.79
C HIS A 68 30.28 -15.04 -1.48
N SER A 69 29.04 -15.51 -1.29
CA SER A 69 28.22 -15.26 -0.09
C SER A 69 28.83 -15.85 1.18
N ARG A 70 29.58 -16.95 1.07
CA ARG A 70 30.34 -17.55 2.18
C ARG A 70 31.72 -16.92 2.38
N GLY A 71 32.08 -15.92 1.55
CA GLY A 71 33.40 -15.28 1.57
C GLY A 71 34.52 -16.15 1.01
N GLU A 72 34.19 -17.22 0.28
CA GLU A 72 35.15 -18.13 -0.34
C GLU A 72 35.64 -17.58 -1.70
N PRO A 73 36.88 -17.90 -2.13
CA PRO A 73 37.37 -17.49 -3.44
C PRO A 73 36.57 -18.16 -4.56
N VAL A 74 36.23 -17.37 -5.59
CA VAL A 74 35.47 -17.83 -6.75
C VAL A 74 36.44 -18.01 -7.92
N ASP A 75 36.77 -19.26 -8.23
CA ASP A 75 37.63 -19.64 -9.34
C ASP A 75 37.14 -20.98 -9.96
N PRO A 76 37.66 -21.43 -11.11
CA PRO A 76 37.19 -22.65 -11.75
C PRO A 76 37.39 -23.93 -10.92
N VAL A 77 38.27 -23.91 -9.92
CA VAL A 77 38.50 -25.04 -9.02
C VAL A 77 37.45 -25.06 -7.92
N THR A 78 37.22 -23.92 -7.26
CA THR A 78 36.23 -23.83 -6.17
C THR A 78 34.81 -23.98 -6.70
N VAL A 79 34.48 -23.36 -7.85
CA VAL A 79 33.18 -23.53 -8.51
C VAL A 79 32.97 -24.98 -8.94
N ALA A 80 34.01 -25.66 -9.45
CA ALA A 80 33.88 -27.08 -9.79
C ALA A 80 33.58 -27.96 -8.57
N GLU A 81 34.21 -27.68 -7.42
CA GLU A 81 33.97 -28.42 -6.19
C GLU A 81 32.55 -28.18 -5.66
N GLU A 82 32.06 -26.94 -5.68
CA GLU A 82 30.69 -26.61 -5.28
C GLU A 82 29.66 -27.31 -6.19
N LEU A 83 29.88 -27.28 -7.51
CA LEU A 83 29.03 -27.99 -8.48
C LEU A 83 29.09 -29.51 -8.33
N ARG A 84 30.23 -30.07 -7.89
CA ARG A 84 30.39 -31.50 -7.62
C ARG A 84 29.62 -31.90 -6.36
N ARG A 85 29.68 -31.10 -5.30
CA ARG A 85 28.91 -31.33 -4.06
C ARG A 85 27.40 -31.31 -4.32
N ALA A 86 26.97 -30.49 -5.27
CA ALA A 86 25.57 -30.43 -5.70
C ALA A 86 25.17 -31.49 -6.75
N ASP A 87 26.08 -32.40 -7.14
CA ASP A 87 25.90 -33.42 -8.19
C ASP A 87 25.50 -32.84 -9.57
N LYS A 88 25.96 -31.63 -9.88
CA LYS A 88 25.65 -30.90 -11.13
C LYS A 88 26.85 -30.79 -12.08
N LEU A 89 28.07 -31.03 -11.62
CA LEU A 89 29.30 -30.79 -12.39
C LEU A 89 29.37 -31.60 -13.71
N GLU A 90 29.07 -32.90 -13.65
CA GLU A 90 29.18 -33.78 -14.83
C GLU A 90 28.14 -33.42 -15.91
N ALA A 91 26.92 -33.05 -15.49
CA ALA A 91 25.86 -32.58 -16.38
C ALA A 91 26.22 -31.27 -17.13
N LEU A 92 27.17 -30.49 -16.60
CA LEU A 92 27.65 -29.23 -17.18
C LEU A 92 28.89 -29.41 -18.09
N GLY A 93 29.30 -30.66 -18.34
CA GLY A 93 30.49 -30.97 -19.14
C GLY A 93 31.80 -30.93 -18.35
N GLY A 94 31.70 -31.02 -17.02
CA GLY A 94 32.85 -31.14 -16.13
C GLY A 94 33.70 -29.87 -15.99
N LYS A 95 34.83 -30.00 -15.29
CA LYS A 95 35.76 -28.89 -15.01
C LYS A 95 36.29 -28.22 -16.29
N ALA A 96 36.38 -28.95 -17.39
CA ALA A 96 36.87 -28.44 -18.67
C ALA A 96 36.00 -27.29 -19.21
N THR A 97 34.68 -27.31 -18.97
CA THR A 97 33.77 -26.22 -19.37
C THR A 97 34.09 -24.92 -18.64
N LEU A 98 34.33 -24.96 -17.32
CA LEU A 98 34.63 -23.78 -16.52
C LEU A 98 35.96 -23.13 -16.95
N LEU A 99 36.98 -23.95 -17.23
CA LEU A 99 38.27 -23.45 -17.74
C LEU A 99 38.12 -22.82 -19.13
N ARG A 100 37.25 -23.35 -19.99
CA ARG A 100 36.95 -22.77 -21.30
C ARG A 100 36.26 -21.42 -21.17
N ILE A 101 35.24 -21.31 -20.32
CA ILE A 101 34.50 -20.06 -20.05
C ILE A 101 35.44 -18.98 -19.48
N GLN A 102 36.33 -19.36 -18.56
CA GLN A 102 37.35 -18.44 -18.04
C GLN A 102 38.31 -17.98 -19.14
N ALA A 103 38.76 -18.90 -20.01
CA ALA A 103 39.69 -18.59 -21.09
C ALA A 103 39.08 -17.78 -22.25
N SER A 104 37.76 -17.85 -22.46
CA SER A 104 37.05 -17.08 -23.49
C SER A 104 36.73 -15.64 -23.09
N THR A 105 37.01 -15.26 -21.83
CA THR A 105 36.73 -13.91 -21.31
C THR A 105 37.76 -12.89 -21.82
N PRO A 106 37.37 -11.89 -22.63
CA PRO A 106 38.33 -10.96 -23.23
C PRO A 106 39.00 -10.01 -22.23
N ALA A 107 38.23 -9.44 -21.30
CA ALA A 107 38.71 -8.55 -20.25
C ALA A 107 37.74 -8.52 -19.05
N SER A 108 38.24 -8.87 -17.86
CA SER A 108 37.43 -8.88 -16.63
C SER A 108 36.94 -7.48 -16.20
N ALA A 109 37.65 -6.42 -16.60
CA ALA A 109 37.26 -5.03 -16.33
C ALA A 109 35.92 -4.62 -16.97
N ASN A 110 35.45 -5.34 -17.99
CA ASN A 110 34.19 -5.06 -18.67
C ASN A 110 33.00 -5.85 -18.10
N ALA A 111 33.15 -6.47 -16.92
CA ALA A 111 32.10 -7.27 -16.30
C ALA A 111 30.76 -6.53 -16.17
N SER A 112 30.77 -5.24 -15.79
CA SER A 112 29.56 -4.43 -15.69
C SER A 112 28.84 -4.28 -17.04
N TYR A 113 29.59 -4.20 -18.14
CA TYR A 113 29.01 -4.12 -19.48
C TYR A 113 28.39 -5.45 -19.92
N TYR A 114 29.05 -6.57 -19.64
CA TYR A 114 28.48 -7.90 -19.91
C TYR A 114 27.24 -8.17 -19.05
N ALA A 115 27.28 -7.77 -17.79
CA ALA A 115 26.15 -7.86 -16.87
C ALA A 115 24.94 -7.06 -17.37
N GLN A 116 25.18 -5.83 -17.83
CA GLN A 116 24.16 -4.99 -18.46
C GLN A 116 23.51 -5.68 -19.67
N ILE A 117 24.31 -6.26 -20.57
CA ILE A 117 23.81 -6.99 -21.75
C ILE A 117 22.92 -8.17 -21.34
N VAL A 118 23.37 -9.00 -20.40
CA VAL A 118 22.61 -10.16 -19.92
C VAL A 118 21.29 -9.71 -19.29
N SER A 119 21.31 -8.68 -18.45
CA SER A 119 20.13 -8.11 -17.79
C SER A 119 19.11 -7.54 -18.79
N GLU A 120 19.56 -6.79 -19.80
CA GLU A 120 18.70 -6.23 -20.85
C GLU A 120 18.04 -7.32 -21.70
N LEU A 121 18.80 -8.35 -22.10
CA LEU A 121 18.26 -9.45 -22.88
C LEU A 121 17.31 -10.33 -22.05
N ALA A 122 17.58 -10.53 -20.76
CA ALA A 122 16.67 -11.21 -19.85
C ALA A 122 15.35 -10.45 -19.67
N MET A 123 15.40 -9.11 -19.59
CA MET A 123 14.21 -8.26 -19.54
C MET A 123 13.37 -8.40 -20.82
N LEU A 124 14.00 -8.44 -21.99
CA LEU A 124 13.30 -8.68 -23.25
C LEU A 124 12.65 -10.08 -23.30
N ARG A 125 13.33 -11.12 -22.79
CA ARG A 125 12.75 -12.47 -22.71
C ARG A 125 11.52 -12.52 -21.81
N ARG A 126 11.60 -11.92 -20.61
CA ARG A 126 10.44 -11.80 -19.71
C ARG A 126 9.28 -11.06 -20.36
N LEU A 127 9.55 -9.95 -21.05
CA LEU A 127 8.51 -9.23 -21.77
C LEU A 127 7.81 -10.11 -22.82
N ILE A 128 8.55 -10.98 -23.52
CA ILE A 128 7.99 -11.94 -24.48
C ILE A 128 7.13 -13.01 -23.79
N GLU A 129 7.59 -13.53 -22.65
CA GLU A 129 6.83 -14.48 -21.82
C GLU A 129 5.54 -13.85 -21.32
N THR A 130 5.63 -12.68 -20.67
CA THR A 130 4.47 -11.91 -20.21
C THR A 130 3.49 -11.58 -21.34
N ALA A 131 3.98 -11.18 -22.52
CA ALA A 131 3.12 -10.92 -23.67
C ALA A 131 2.39 -12.19 -24.16
N SER A 132 3.06 -13.34 -24.08
CA SER A 132 2.49 -14.64 -24.45
C SER A 132 1.42 -15.08 -23.44
N ASP A 133 1.63 -14.84 -22.14
CA ASP A 133 0.65 -15.08 -21.09
C ASP A 133 -0.57 -14.17 -21.24
N ILE A 134 -0.36 -12.88 -21.52
CA ILE A 134 -1.43 -11.90 -21.84
C ILE A 134 -2.22 -12.36 -23.07
N GLN A 135 -1.54 -12.80 -24.11
CA GLN A 135 -2.19 -13.34 -25.30
C GLN A 135 -3.03 -14.58 -24.96
N GLN A 136 -2.51 -15.50 -24.14
CA GLN A 136 -3.22 -16.70 -23.73
C GLN A 136 -4.46 -16.39 -22.87
N MET A 137 -4.35 -15.42 -21.94
CA MET A 137 -5.49 -14.93 -21.16
C MET A 137 -6.56 -14.31 -22.07
N ALA A 138 -6.16 -13.49 -23.05
CA ALA A 138 -7.10 -12.87 -23.98
C ALA A 138 -7.85 -13.88 -24.87
N TYR A 139 -7.30 -15.07 -25.09
CA TYR A 139 -8.00 -16.18 -25.76
C TYR A 139 -8.83 -17.03 -24.80
N GLY A 140 -8.57 -16.98 -23.50
CA GLY A 140 -9.42 -17.55 -22.47
C GLY A 140 -10.70 -16.74 -22.37
N LEU A 141 -11.85 -17.37 -22.61
CA LEU A 141 -13.16 -16.76 -22.39
C LEU A 141 -13.41 -16.63 -20.87
N GLU A 142 -12.69 -15.73 -20.19
CA GLU A 142 -13.00 -15.32 -18.81
C GLU A 142 -14.26 -14.41 -18.82
N ASP A 143 -15.08 -14.50 -17.76
CA ASP A 143 -16.38 -13.81 -17.69
C ASP A 143 -16.26 -12.29 -17.42
N ASP A 144 -15.09 -11.79 -17.00
CA ASP A 144 -14.84 -10.38 -16.66
C ASP A 144 -13.63 -9.80 -17.42
N VAL A 145 -13.92 -8.99 -18.44
CA VAL A 145 -12.92 -8.36 -19.30
C VAL A 145 -12.09 -7.33 -18.54
N ASP A 146 -12.68 -6.63 -17.57
CA ASP A 146 -11.99 -5.59 -16.80
C ASP A 146 -10.93 -6.23 -15.90
N GLU A 147 -11.24 -7.37 -15.27
CA GLU A 147 -10.26 -8.15 -14.49
C GLU A 147 -9.10 -8.65 -15.36
N THR A 148 -9.36 -9.12 -16.59
CA THR A 148 -8.31 -9.54 -17.52
C THR A 148 -7.40 -8.38 -17.92
N ILE A 149 -7.95 -7.18 -18.16
CA ILE A 149 -7.17 -5.97 -18.47
C ILE A 149 -6.29 -5.57 -17.29
N ASP A 150 -6.84 -5.52 -16.08
CA ASP A 150 -6.09 -5.15 -14.87
C ASP A 150 -4.94 -6.13 -14.56
N ARG A 151 -5.16 -7.43 -14.78
CA ARG A 151 -4.13 -8.46 -14.67
C ARG A 151 -3.02 -8.24 -15.71
N ALA A 152 -3.38 -7.93 -16.95
CA ALA A 152 -2.41 -7.64 -18.00
C ALA A 152 -1.57 -6.38 -17.68
N GLU A 153 -2.20 -5.32 -17.15
CA GLU A 153 -1.48 -4.12 -16.70
C GLU A 153 -0.49 -4.43 -15.58
N THR A 154 -0.91 -5.21 -14.58
CA THR A 154 -0.06 -5.62 -13.45
C THR A 154 1.17 -6.40 -13.94
N MET A 155 0.98 -7.38 -14.83
CA MET A 155 2.08 -8.19 -15.36
C MET A 155 3.09 -7.37 -16.16
N ILE A 156 2.62 -6.42 -16.99
CA ILE A 156 3.54 -5.51 -17.70
C ILE A 156 4.29 -4.61 -16.73
N PHE A 157 3.64 -4.17 -15.64
CA PHE A 157 4.25 -3.32 -14.64
C PHE A 157 5.39 -4.04 -13.88
N GLU A 158 5.20 -5.30 -13.48
CA GLU A 158 6.22 -6.11 -12.79
C GLU A 158 7.51 -6.27 -13.62
N VAL A 159 7.39 -6.37 -14.95
CA VAL A 159 8.54 -6.42 -15.86
C VAL A 159 9.32 -5.09 -15.84
N ALA A 160 8.66 -3.96 -15.61
CA ALA A 160 9.26 -2.63 -15.59
C ALA A 160 9.90 -2.25 -14.23
N GLU A 161 9.45 -2.82 -13.11
CA GLU A 161 9.82 -2.39 -11.75
C GLU A 161 11.23 -2.82 -11.30
N ARG A 162 11.83 -3.84 -11.92
CA ARG A 162 13.19 -4.31 -11.57
C ARG A 162 14.32 -3.27 -11.69
N ARG A 163 14.05 -2.09 -12.25
CA ARG A 163 14.99 -0.97 -12.40
C ARG A 163 15.13 -0.04 -11.17
N VAL A 164 14.43 -0.25 -10.05
CA VAL A 164 14.49 0.70 -8.92
C VAL A 164 15.77 0.58 -8.09
N ALA A 165 16.45 1.71 -7.91
CA ALA A 165 17.82 1.95 -7.43
C ALA A 165 18.21 1.39 -6.04
N ASP A 166 19.52 1.26 -5.84
CA ASP A 166 20.18 1.05 -4.55
C ASP A 166 19.78 2.14 -3.54
N SER A 167 19.31 1.73 -2.36
CA SER A 167 18.72 2.62 -1.34
C SER A 167 19.71 3.05 -0.25
N LEU A 168 20.97 2.65 -0.35
CA LEU A 168 22.03 2.99 0.60
C LEU A 168 22.84 4.19 0.11
N VAL A 169 22.75 5.30 0.84
CA VAL A 169 23.52 6.52 0.58
C VAL A 169 24.53 6.73 1.71
N HIS A 170 25.79 7.02 1.38
CA HIS A 170 26.78 7.43 2.38
C HIS A 170 26.36 8.76 3.03
N LEU A 171 26.51 8.86 4.36
CA LEU A 171 26.04 10.02 5.13
C LEU A 171 26.66 11.34 4.66
N TYR A 172 27.96 11.37 4.35
CA TYR A 172 28.66 12.61 4.01
C TYR A 172 28.13 13.27 2.72
N PRO A 173 27.96 12.55 1.58
CA PRO A 173 27.24 13.07 0.41
C PRO A 173 25.82 13.58 0.71
N ALA A 174 25.06 12.89 1.56
CA ALA A 174 23.71 13.32 1.95
C ALA A 174 23.73 14.62 2.78
N LEU A 175 24.75 14.80 3.63
CA LEU A 175 24.96 16.03 4.39
C LEU A 175 25.32 17.20 3.49
N GLU A 176 26.19 17.01 2.48
CA GLU A 176 26.49 18.07 1.50
C GLU A 176 25.22 18.52 0.77
N GLN A 177 24.41 17.57 0.29
CA GLN A 177 23.13 17.88 -0.34
C GLN A 177 22.17 18.63 0.60
N THR A 178 22.16 18.28 1.89
CA THR A 178 21.35 18.97 2.90
C THR A 178 21.84 20.40 3.13
N MET A 179 23.17 20.61 3.16
CA MET A 179 23.77 21.93 3.33
C MET A 179 23.46 22.84 2.13
N ASP A 180 23.51 22.31 0.91
CA ASP A 180 23.13 23.05 -0.30
C ASP A 180 21.65 23.47 -0.27
N GLN A 181 20.77 22.57 0.17
CA GLN A 181 19.35 22.89 0.37
C GLN A 181 19.13 24.00 1.41
N LEU A 182 19.84 23.94 2.54
CA LEU A 182 19.77 24.97 3.58
C LEU A 182 20.28 26.33 3.10
N ALA A 183 21.36 26.36 2.31
CA ALA A 183 21.86 27.59 1.70
C ALA A 183 20.82 28.22 0.77
N HIS A 184 20.15 27.41 -0.06
CA HIS A 184 19.07 27.88 -0.92
C HIS A 184 17.84 28.38 -0.16
N LEU A 185 17.57 27.83 1.04
CA LEU A 185 16.49 28.31 1.89
C LEU A 185 16.84 29.62 2.60
N TYR A 186 18.10 29.81 2.99
CA TYR A 186 18.58 31.07 3.59
C TYR A 186 18.40 32.26 2.63
N ASP A 187 18.60 32.04 1.33
CA ASP A 187 18.43 33.08 0.30
C ASP A 187 16.95 33.41 0.00
N ARG A 188 15.98 32.60 0.49
CA ARG A 188 14.54 32.82 0.28
C ARG A 188 13.90 33.49 1.49
N ASP A 189 13.43 34.71 1.32
CA ASP A 189 12.82 35.56 2.36
C ASP A 189 11.40 35.12 2.81
N THR A 190 10.91 33.97 2.34
CA THR A 190 9.49 33.56 2.49
C THR A 190 9.23 32.54 3.58
N GLY A 191 10.26 31.95 4.22
CA GLY A 191 10.11 30.99 5.34
C GLY A 191 9.43 29.64 5.02
N ILE A 192 8.74 29.52 3.88
CA ILE A 192 8.05 28.30 3.43
C ILE A 192 9.04 27.40 2.69
N ILE A 193 9.21 26.17 3.20
CA ILE A 193 10.12 25.15 2.65
C ILE A 193 9.39 24.30 1.59
N GLY A 194 8.15 23.90 1.90
CA GLY A 194 7.32 23.03 1.08
C GLY A 194 6.55 23.77 -0.02
N VAL A 195 5.53 23.11 -0.57
CA VAL A 195 4.61 23.72 -1.53
C VAL A 195 3.57 24.56 -0.78
N PRO A 196 3.47 25.88 -1.05
CA PRO A 196 2.54 26.75 -0.34
C PRO A 196 1.09 26.40 -0.68
N THR A 197 0.22 26.35 0.33
CA THR A 197 -1.22 26.19 0.17
C THR A 197 -1.91 27.51 -0.18
N GLY A 198 -1.26 28.64 0.11
CA GLY A 198 -1.85 29.97 -0.05
C GLY A 198 -2.71 30.39 1.16
N TYR A 199 -2.84 29.53 2.16
CA TYR A 199 -3.45 29.85 3.44
C TYR A 199 -2.33 30.21 4.41
N HIS A 200 -2.07 31.50 4.62
CA HIS A 200 -0.81 31.96 5.21
C HIS A 200 -0.56 31.40 6.61
N ASP A 201 -1.57 31.40 7.48
CA ASP A 201 -1.40 30.91 8.85
C ASP A 201 -1.24 29.38 8.89
N LEU A 202 -1.82 28.67 7.93
CA LEU A 202 -1.62 27.24 7.78
C LEU A 202 -0.23 26.93 7.19
N ASP A 203 0.22 27.72 6.22
CA ASP A 203 1.55 27.61 5.65
C ASP A 203 2.64 27.89 6.68
N ASP A 204 2.43 28.85 7.60
CA ASP A 204 3.32 29.12 8.72
C ASP A 204 3.37 27.93 9.71
N LEU A 205 2.23 27.27 9.94
CA LEU A 205 2.14 26.10 10.83
C LEU A 205 2.76 24.84 10.22
N LEU A 206 2.58 24.63 8.90
CA LEU A 206 3.05 23.43 8.18
C LEU A 206 4.43 23.62 7.54
N LEU A 207 4.90 24.86 7.40
CA LEU A 207 6.01 25.26 6.53
C LEU A 207 5.76 24.88 5.06
N GLY A 208 4.49 24.93 4.65
CA GLY A 208 3.99 24.41 3.37
C GLY A 208 3.86 22.89 3.33
N LEU A 209 3.26 22.37 2.26
CA LEU A 209 3.11 20.92 2.04
C LEU A 209 4.45 20.30 1.65
N GLN A 210 4.97 19.43 2.51
CA GLN A 210 6.28 18.82 2.31
C GLN A 210 6.25 17.72 1.23
N PRO A 211 7.28 17.60 0.38
CA PRO A 211 7.43 16.48 -0.53
C PRO A 211 7.36 15.12 0.18
N SER A 212 6.92 14.08 -0.53
CA SER A 212 6.89 12.71 0.01
C SER A 212 5.98 12.52 1.23
N THR A 213 5.02 13.43 1.45
CA THR A 213 4.06 13.36 2.55
C THR A 213 2.64 13.05 2.08
N LEU A 214 1.89 12.35 2.94
CA LEU A 214 0.47 12.10 2.84
C LEU A 214 -0.24 12.93 3.91
N SER A 215 -1.03 13.90 3.46
CA SER A 215 -1.88 14.76 4.29
C SER A 215 -3.34 14.35 4.13
N ILE A 216 -3.98 13.93 5.21
CA ILE A 216 -5.42 13.66 5.22
C ILE A 216 -6.16 14.92 5.66
N VAL A 217 -7.09 15.40 4.84
CA VAL A 217 -7.98 16.51 5.19
C VAL A 217 -9.38 15.96 5.36
N ALA A 218 -9.94 16.08 6.56
CA ALA A 218 -11.22 15.50 6.88
C ALA A 218 -12.24 16.47 7.45
N ALA A 219 -13.50 16.28 7.05
CA ALA A 219 -14.60 17.11 7.50
C ALA A 219 -15.93 16.35 7.42
N ARG A 220 -16.97 16.87 8.08
CA ARG A 220 -18.34 16.43 7.83
C ARG A 220 -18.84 16.94 6.46
N PRO A 221 -19.82 16.27 5.84
CA PRO A 221 -20.45 16.76 4.61
C PRO A 221 -20.88 18.22 4.74
N GLY A 222 -20.67 19.02 3.68
CA GLY A 222 -21.05 20.45 3.66
C GLY A 222 -20.10 21.41 4.38
N GLN A 223 -19.10 20.93 5.13
CA GLN A 223 -18.13 21.77 5.83
C GLN A 223 -17.08 22.42 4.90
N GLY A 224 -16.98 21.99 3.64
CA GLY A 224 -16.12 22.63 2.62
C GLY A 224 -14.82 21.88 2.28
N LYS A 225 -14.71 20.57 2.53
CA LYS A 225 -13.53 19.74 2.21
C LYS A 225 -12.96 19.99 0.81
N THR A 226 -13.80 19.90 -0.22
CA THR A 226 -13.40 20.07 -1.62
C THR A 226 -13.02 21.51 -1.93
N SER A 227 -13.73 22.48 -1.37
CA SER A 227 -13.43 23.92 -1.54
C SER A 227 -12.07 24.29 -0.95
N PHE A 228 -11.72 23.74 0.22
CA PHE A 228 -10.42 23.93 0.84
C PHE A 228 -9.30 23.36 -0.05
N ALA A 229 -9.47 22.12 -0.52
CA ALA A 229 -8.52 21.43 -1.38
C ALA A 229 -8.33 22.12 -2.74
N LEU A 230 -9.42 22.55 -3.38
CA LEU A 230 -9.38 23.31 -4.63
C LEU A 230 -8.66 24.65 -4.46
N GLY A 231 -8.85 25.35 -3.34
CA GLY A 231 -8.13 26.60 -3.07
C GLY A 231 -6.61 26.38 -2.98
N ALA A 232 -6.17 25.35 -2.25
CA ALA A 232 -4.76 25.01 -2.15
C ALA A 232 -4.16 24.55 -3.49
N ALA A 233 -4.88 23.69 -4.21
CA ALA A 233 -4.50 23.22 -5.54
C ALA A 233 -4.40 24.38 -6.54
N LEU A 234 -5.34 25.31 -6.51
CA LEU A 234 -5.35 26.48 -7.38
C LEU A 234 -4.18 27.43 -7.08
N HIS A 235 -3.87 27.65 -5.79
CA HIS A 235 -2.71 28.46 -5.40
C HIS A 235 -1.40 27.83 -5.88
N CYS A 236 -1.25 26.51 -5.72
CA CYS A 236 -0.10 25.75 -6.22
C CYS A 236 0.07 25.91 -7.74
N ALA A 237 -1.01 25.79 -8.51
CA ALA A 237 -0.96 25.87 -9.96
C ALA A 237 -0.76 27.32 -10.48
N LEU A 238 -1.42 28.33 -9.90
CA LEU A 238 -1.37 29.71 -10.39
C LEU A 238 -0.17 30.50 -9.85
N VAL A 239 0.15 30.35 -8.56
CA VAL A 239 1.15 31.16 -7.88
C VAL A 239 2.49 30.44 -7.84
N ALA A 240 2.51 29.20 -7.32
CA ALA A 240 3.75 28.40 -7.29
C ALA A 240 4.14 27.86 -8.67
N ARG A 241 3.23 27.93 -9.67
CA ARG A 241 3.42 27.48 -11.06
C ARG A 241 3.90 26.02 -11.15
N LYS A 242 3.48 25.17 -10.21
CA LYS A 242 3.80 23.74 -10.20
C LYS A 242 2.63 22.91 -10.71
N PRO A 243 2.88 21.81 -11.44
CA PRO A 243 1.82 20.91 -11.90
C PRO A 243 1.00 20.30 -10.76
N VAL A 244 -0.32 20.30 -10.90
CA VAL A 244 -1.26 19.74 -9.94
C VAL A 244 -2.12 18.66 -10.61
N LEU A 245 -2.23 17.51 -9.95
CA LEU A 245 -3.18 16.46 -10.33
C LEU A 245 -4.32 16.43 -9.33
N PHE A 246 -5.56 16.52 -9.82
CA PHE A 246 -6.77 16.49 -9.00
C PHE A 246 -7.64 15.31 -9.43
N PHE A 247 -7.67 14.27 -8.61
CA PHE A 247 -8.51 13.09 -8.79
C PHE A 247 -9.82 13.30 -8.03
N SER A 248 -10.96 13.26 -8.73
CA SER A 248 -12.27 13.42 -8.13
C SER A 248 -13.20 12.27 -8.47
N MET A 249 -13.60 11.53 -7.44
CA MET A 249 -14.49 10.38 -7.54
C MET A 249 -15.93 10.73 -7.18
N GLU A 250 -16.15 11.86 -6.50
CA GLU A 250 -17.49 12.33 -6.12
C GLU A 250 -18.07 13.32 -7.14
N MET A 251 -17.24 14.19 -7.72
CA MET A 251 -17.68 15.29 -8.57
C MET A 251 -17.08 15.22 -9.97
N GLY A 252 -17.92 15.45 -10.98
CA GLY A 252 -17.45 15.54 -12.37
C GLY A 252 -16.63 16.81 -12.64
N HIS A 253 -15.77 16.77 -13.66
CA HIS A 253 -14.87 17.87 -14.04
C HIS A 253 -15.61 19.19 -14.33
N LEU A 254 -16.84 19.14 -14.87
CA LEU A 254 -17.67 20.32 -15.11
C LEU A 254 -18.08 21.02 -13.81
N GLU A 255 -18.38 20.26 -12.75
CA GLU A 255 -18.76 20.84 -11.47
C GLU A 255 -17.55 21.48 -10.78
N LEU A 256 -16.41 20.79 -10.78
CA LEU A 256 -15.15 21.31 -10.26
C LEU A 256 -14.72 22.59 -10.98
N THR A 257 -14.79 22.60 -12.32
CA THR A 257 -14.42 23.77 -13.13
C THR A 257 -15.33 24.97 -12.82
N LYS A 258 -16.63 24.76 -12.62
CA LYS A 258 -17.54 25.84 -12.18
C LYS A 258 -17.13 26.42 -10.83
N ARG A 259 -16.74 25.58 -9.87
CA ARG A 259 -16.27 26.05 -8.55
C ARG A 259 -14.94 26.81 -8.66
N LEU A 260 -13.99 26.33 -9.47
CA LEU A 260 -12.74 27.03 -9.75
C LEU A 260 -13.00 28.41 -10.36
N LEU A 261 -13.90 28.50 -11.35
CA LEU A 261 -14.28 29.77 -11.97
C LEU A 261 -14.96 30.71 -10.99
N ALA A 262 -15.90 30.22 -10.17
CA ALA A 262 -16.56 31.03 -9.14
C ALA A 262 -15.55 31.59 -8.13
N ALA A 263 -14.60 30.75 -7.69
CA ALA A 263 -13.57 31.11 -6.73
C ALA A 263 -12.51 32.08 -7.28
N GLU A 264 -12.13 31.96 -8.56
CA GLU A 264 -11.14 32.83 -9.21
C GLU A 264 -11.76 34.15 -9.69
N ALA A 265 -12.96 34.10 -10.30
CA ALA A 265 -13.64 35.29 -10.81
C ALA A 265 -14.35 36.10 -9.70
N LEU A 266 -14.50 35.54 -8.50
CA LEU A 266 -15.31 36.07 -7.40
C LEU A 266 -16.74 36.36 -7.86
N ILE A 267 -17.34 35.35 -8.50
CA ILE A 267 -18.72 35.38 -9.00
C ILE A 267 -19.54 34.37 -8.20
N ASP A 268 -20.74 34.77 -7.80
CA ASP A 268 -21.67 33.91 -7.07
C ASP A 268 -21.89 32.58 -7.81
N SER A 269 -21.66 31.48 -7.09
CA SER A 269 -21.73 30.12 -7.60
C SER A 269 -23.12 29.73 -8.12
N ARG A 270 -24.20 30.27 -7.55
CA ARG A 270 -25.57 30.06 -8.01
C ARG A 270 -25.82 30.81 -9.31
N LYS A 271 -25.32 32.03 -9.46
CA LYS A 271 -25.41 32.77 -10.74
C LYS A 271 -24.68 32.02 -11.85
N LEU A 272 -23.47 31.55 -11.57
CA LEU A 272 -22.65 30.81 -12.53
C LEU A 272 -23.32 29.46 -12.91
N SER A 273 -23.95 28.79 -11.94
CA SER A 273 -24.68 27.55 -12.17
C SER A 273 -26.00 27.73 -12.93
N THR A 274 -26.69 28.86 -12.73
CA THR A 274 -27.97 29.18 -13.40
C THR A 274 -27.80 29.94 -14.71
N GLY A 275 -26.58 30.37 -15.05
CA GLY A 275 -26.28 31.20 -16.22
C GLY A 275 -26.80 32.65 -16.11
N ARG A 276 -27.25 33.08 -14.92
CA ARG A 276 -27.81 34.42 -14.68
C ARG A 276 -26.71 35.42 -14.32
N LEU A 277 -25.77 35.60 -15.23
CA LEU A 277 -24.64 36.54 -15.08
C LEU A 277 -25.02 37.94 -15.54
N ASN A 278 -24.56 38.94 -14.80
CA ASN A 278 -24.66 40.34 -15.20
C ASN A 278 -23.62 40.68 -16.28
N GLU A 279 -23.87 41.70 -17.10
CA GLU A 279 -22.93 42.13 -18.16
C GLU A 279 -21.52 42.44 -17.65
N HIS A 280 -21.39 43.02 -16.45
CA HIS A 280 -20.09 43.34 -15.84
C HIS A 280 -19.37 42.13 -15.21
N GLU A 281 -20.04 40.98 -15.06
CA GLU A 281 -19.44 39.74 -14.54
C GLU A 281 -18.73 38.96 -15.66
N TRP A 282 -19.17 39.10 -16.92
CA TRP A 282 -18.55 38.43 -18.08
C TRP A 282 -17.06 38.77 -18.27
N PRO A 283 -16.61 40.03 -18.18
CA PRO A 283 -15.19 40.36 -18.25
C PRO A 283 -14.35 39.67 -17.17
N LYS A 284 -14.87 39.60 -15.93
CA LYS A 284 -14.17 38.90 -14.81
C LYS A 284 -14.05 37.41 -15.09
N LEU A 285 -15.12 36.80 -15.60
CA LEU A 285 -15.13 35.38 -15.98
C LEU A 285 -14.11 35.09 -17.09
N ASN A 286 -14.07 35.92 -18.13
CA ASN A 286 -13.10 35.77 -19.22
C ASN A 286 -11.65 35.89 -18.73
N GLN A 287 -11.39 36.82 -17.81
CA GLN A 287 -10.08 36.95 -17.18
C GLN A 287 -9.69 35.71 -16.37
N ALA A 288 -10.63 35.16 -15.59
CA ALA A 288 -10.42 33.94 -14.83
C ALA A 288 -10.13 32.74 -15.74
N VAL A 289 -10.89 32.59 -16.83
CA VAL A 289 -10.66 31.56 -17.86
C VAL A 289 -9.26 31.67 -18.43
N GLY A 290 -8.81 32.89 -18.77
CA GLY A 290 -7.45 33.11 -19.30
C GLY A 290 -6.36 32.68 -18.32
N ARG A 291 -6.49 33.02 -17.04
CA ARG A 291 -5.53 32.60 -16.00
C ARG A 291 -5.52 31.10 -15.78
N LEU A 292 -6.70 30.48 -15.70
CA LEU A 292 -6.85 29.04 -15.51
C LEU A 292 -6.32 28.24 -16.69
N ALA A 293 -6.46 28.74 -17.92
CA ALA A 293 -5.98 28.07 -19.12
C ALA A 293 -4.44 27.93 -19.16
N GLU A 294 -3.71 28.83 -18.51
CA GLU A 294 -2.25 28.77 -18.39
C GLU A 294 -1.77 27.96 -17.18
N ALA A 295 -2.67 27.56 -16.29
CA ALA A 295 -2.33 26.84 -15.07
C ALA A 295 -2.05 25.36 -15.38
N PRO A 296 -0.96 24.76 -14.86
CA PRO A 296 -0.69 23.33 -15.03
C PRO A 296 -1.57 22.50 -14.06
N PHE A 297 -2.88 22.58 -14.22
CA PHE A 297 -3.88 21.93 -13.37
C PHE A 297 -4.63 20.87 -14.17
N PHE A 298 -4.53 19.60 -13.77
CA PHE A 298 -5.14 18.48 -14.48
C PHE A 298 -6.18 17.80 -13.59
N ILE A 299 -7.39 17.62 -14.12
CA ILE A 299 -8.51 16.96 -13.44
C ILE A 299 -8.70 15.58 -14.05
N ASP A 300 -8.90 14.60 -13.19
CA ASP A 300 -9.35 13.26 -13.55
C ASP A 300 -10.59 12.93 -12.73
N ASP A 301 -11.72 12.71 -13.39
CA ASP A 301 -12.99 12.42 -12.74
C ASP A 301 -13.46 10.97 -12.94
N ASN A 302 -12.53 10.04 -13.18
CA ASN A 302 -12.84 8.61 -13.23
C ASN A 302 -13.26 8.10 -11.83
N PRO A 303 -14.51 7.64 -11.64
CA PRO A 303 -15.00 7.16 -10.34
C PRO A 303 -14.32 5.89 -9.84
N HIS A 304 -13.64 5.14 -10.73
CA HIS A 304 -12.98 3.87 -10.41
C HIS A 304 -11.45 3.97 -10.43
N CYS A 305 -10.88 5.17 -10.33
CA CYS A 305 -9.44 5.38 -10.46
C CYS A 305 -8.65 4.67 -9.35
N THR A 306 -7.76 3.75 -9.73
CA THR A 306 -6.89 3.02 -8.79
C THR A 306 -5.62 3.81 -8.47
N VAL A 307 -4.93 3.45 -7.37
CA VAL A 307 -3.63 4.05 -7.00
C VAL A 307 -2.58 3.84 -8.11
N MET A 308 -2.64 2.72 -8.84
CA MET A 308 -1.73 2.43 -9.95
C MET A 308 -1.97 3.36 -11.14
N GLU A 309 -3.22 3.64 -11.49
CA GLU A 309 -3.54 4.64 -12.51
C GLU A 309 -3.05 6.03 -12.12
N MET A 310 -3.26 6.42 -10.84
CA MET A 310 -2.77 7.70 -10.31
C MET A 310 -1.24 7.78 -10.42
N ARG A 311 -0.52 6.69 -10.10
CA ARG A 311 0.93 6.57 -10.27
C ARG A 311 1.34 6.76 -11.72
N ALA A 312 0.68 6.08 -12.66
CA ALA A 312 0.98 6.19 -14.09
C ALA A 312 0.75 7.62 -14.61
N LYS A 313 -0.38 8.24 -14.25
CA LYS A 313 -0.72 9.64 -14.59
C LYS A 313 0.28 10.62 -13.95
N GLY A 314 0.68 10.37 -12.70
CA GLY A 314 1.73 11.06 -11.97
C GLY A 314 3.07 11.05 -12.70
N ARG A 315 3.61 9.86 -13.00
CA ARG A 315 4.88 9.69 -13.72
C ARG A 315 4.85 10.37 -15.10
N ARG A 316 3.77 10.21 -15.87
CA ARG A 316 3.63 10.87 -17.18
C ARG A 316 3.65 12.39 -17.08
N THR A 317 2.96 12.94 -16.07
CA THR A 317 2.91 14.39 -15.84
C THR A 317 4.25 14.91 -15.37
N LYS A 318 4.93 14.21 -14.43
CA LYS A 318 6.27 14.55 -13.96
C LYS A 318 7.29 14.55 -15.10
N ALA A 319 7.24 13.55 -15.97
CA ALA A 319 8.13 13.46 -17.15
C ALA A 319 7.91 14.58 -18.16
N ARG A 320 6.68 15.10 -18.29
CA ARG A 320 6.34 16.14 -19.28
C ARG A 320 6.56 17.56 -18.77
N TYR A 321 6.27 17.82 -17.49
CA TYR A 321 6.21 19.16 -16.92
C TYR A 321 7.21 19.41 -15.79
N GLY A 322 8.02 18.42 -15.43
CA GLY A 322 8.95 18.49 -14.29
C GLY A 322 8.28 18.13 -12.97
N ASP A 323 8.85 18.58 -11.85
CA ASP A 323 8.40 18.16 -10.52
C ASP A 323 6.94 18.51 -10.24
N LEU A 324 6.18 17.51 -9.78
CA LEU A 324 4.79 17.69 -9.37
C LEU A 324 4.72 18.55 -8.11
N GLY A 325 3.77 19.49 -8.10
CA GLY A 325 3.52 20.37 -6.96
C GLY A 325 2.55 19.78 -5.96
N LEU A 326 1.48 19.14 -6.42
CA LEU A 326 0.47 18.58 -5.54
C LEU A 326 -0.34 17.50 -6.25
N ILE A 327 -0.65 16.42 -5.53
CA ILE A 327 -1.69 15.47 -5.91
C ILE A 327 -2.83 15.59 -4.91
N VAL A 328 -4.05 15.77 -5.39
CA VAL A 328 -5.27 15.79 -4.57
C VAL A 328 -6.16 14.60 -4.94
N VAL A 329 -6.70 13.91 -3.94
CA VAL A 329 -7.65 12.79 -4.11
C VAL A 329 -8.92 13.08 -3.31
N ASP A 330 -10.05 13.25 -4.01
CA ASP A 330 -11.38 13.55 -3.44
C ASP A 330 -12.39 12.46 -3.82
N TYR A 331 -12.76 11.48 -2.97
CA TYR A 331 -12.37 11.24 -1.58
C TYR A 331 -12.02 9.77 -1.36
N LEU A 332 -11.17 9.50 -0.35
CA LEU A 332 -10.54 8.20 -0.08
C LEU A 332 -11.54 7.03 -0.07
N GLN A 333 -12.69 7.22 0.58
CA GLN A 333 -13.66 6.15 0.73
C GLN A 333 -14.57 5.91 -0.49
N LEU A 334 -14.26 6.44 -1.68
CA LEU A 334 -14.82 5.95 -2.96
C LEU A 334 -13.84 5.12 -3.77
N MET A 335 -12.56 5.14 -3.41
CA MET A 335 -11.55 4.34 -4.08
C MET A 335 -11.86 2.86 -3.89
N THR A 336 -11.68 2.09 -4.95
CA THR A 336 -11.77 0.63 -4.94
C THR A 336 -10.37 0.02 -5.00
N SER A 337 -10.13 -0.96 -4.14
CA SER A 337 -8.96 -1.84 -4.21
C SER A 337 -9.13 -2.84 -5.37
N THR A 338 -8.02 -3.18 -6.04
CA THR A 338 -7.98 -4.24 -7.07
C THR A 338 -8.18 -5.65 -6.50
N ARG A 339 -7.99 -5.84 -5.18
CA ARG A 339 -8.35 -7.06 -4.48
C ARG A 339 -9.76 -6.94 -3.90
N ARG A 340 -10.55 -8.01 -4.00
CA ARG A 340 -11.83 -8.12 -3.28
C ARG A 340 -11.54 -8.20 -1.78
N VAL A 341 -11.64 -7.07 -1.09
CA VAL A 341 -11.43 -6.98 0.36
C VAL A 341 -12.78 -6.94 1.05
N GLU A 342 -13.04 -7.84 2.00
CA GLU A 342 -14.34 -7.98 2.66
C GLU A 342 -14.70 -6.82 3.60
N SER A 343 -13.71 -6.03 4.03
CA SER A 343 -13.91 -4.89 4.92
C SER A 343 -13.38 -3.59 4.34
N ARG A 344 -14.29 -2.61 4.26
CA ARG A 344 -14.04 -1.23 3.84
C ARG A 344 -12.88 -0.58 4.60
N GLN A 345 -12.65 -0.97 5.85
CA GLN A 345 -11.57 -0.39 6.66
C GLN A 345 -10.19 -0.89 6.27
N VAL A 346 -10.10 -2.15 5.85
CA VAL A 346 -8.86 -2.76 5.35
C VAL A 346 -8.54 -2.17 3.98
N GLU A 347 -9.55 -2.06 3.12
CA GLU A 347 -9.45 -1.37 1.84
C GLU A 347 -8.93 0.06 2.02
N VAL A 348 -9.52 0.86 2.94
CA VAL A 348 -9.06 2.22 3.22
C VAL A 348 -7.63 2.26 3.77
N SER A 349 -7.21 1.28 4.58
CA SER A 349 -5.84 1.19 5.10
C SER A 349 -4.84 0.88 3.99
N GLU A 350 -5.13 -0.09 3.12
CA GLU A 350 -4.31 -0.42 1.96
C GLU A 350 -4.18 0.76 0.99
N LEU A 351 -5.28 1.47 0.74
CA LEU A 351 -5.30 2.67 -0.08
C LEU A 351 -4.44 3.79 0.52
N SER A 352 -4.57 4.05 1.82
CA SER A 352 -3.76 5.04 2.54
C SER A 352 -2.26 4.72 2.41
N ARG A 353 -1.87 3.45 2.62
CA ARG A 353 -0.49 2.99 2.41
C ARG A 353 -0.04 3.15 0.96
N GLY A 354 -0.89 2.79 -0.01
CA GLY A 354 -0.62 2.96 -1.43
C GLY A 354 -0.38 4.43 -1.81
N LEU A 355 -1.19 5.35 -1.29
CA LEU A 355 -1.02 6.80 -1.48
C LEU A 355 0.26 7.33 -0.81
N LYS A 356 0.65 6.79 0.35
CA LYS A 356 1.93 7.15 0.99
C LYS A 356 3.13 6.69 0.17
N ILE A 357 3.08 5.49 -0.40
CA ILE A 357 4.11 4.99 -1.33
C ILE A 357 4.16 5.87 -2.58
N LEU A 358 3.01 6.19 -3.16
CA LEU A 358 2.90 7.11 -4.30
C LEU A 358 3.54 8.48 -4.01
N ALA A 359 3.26 9.06 -2.84
CA ALA A 359 3.84 10.34 -2.43
C ALA A 359 5.37 10.29 -2.41
N ARG A 360 5.94 9.23 -1.82
CA ARG A 360 7.39 9.02 -1.73
C ARG A 360 8.03 8.80 -3.09
N GLU A 361 7.41 7.99 -3.92
CA GLU A 361 7.91 7.64 -5.25
C GLU A 361 7.93 8.84 -6.20
N LEU A 362 6.89 9.66 -6.17
CA LEU A 362 6.79 10.85 -7.00
C LEU A 362 7.48 12.08 -6.38
N GLU A 363 7.97 11.95 -5.14
CA GLU A 363 8.54 13.05 -4.34
C GLU A 363 7.60 14.27 -4.29
N CYS A 364 6.30 13.99 -4.13
CA CYS A 364 5.23 14.99 -4.24
C CYS A 364 4.33 14.91 -3.01
N PRO A 365 3.85 16.04 -2.46
CA PRO A 365 2.81 16.01 -1.46
C PRO A 365 1.52 15.43 -2.05
N VAL A 366 0.87 14.56 -1.29
CA VAL A 366 -0.45 13.99 -1.59
C VAL A 366 -1.43 14.47 -0.53
N VAL A 367 -2.48 15.17 -0.94
CA VAL A 367 -3.61 15.56 -0.09
C VAL A 367 -4.79 14.66 -0.39
N CYS A 368 -5.22 13.89 0.59
CA CYS A 368 -6.35 12.98 0.47
C CYS A 368 -7.53 13.49 1.30
N LEU A 369 -8.70 13.65 0.68
CA LEU A 369 -9.90 14.08 1.38
C LEU A 369 -10.61 12.87 1.97
N SER A 370 -11.06 13.00 3.21
CA SER A 370 -11.79 11.95 3.92
C SER A 370 -13.02 12.51 4.62
N GLN A 371 -14.11 11.75 4.60
CA GLN A 371 -15.31 12.11 5.35
C GLN A 371 -15.24 11.61 6.81
N LEU A 372 -15.71 12.44 7.76
CA LEU A 372 -15.82 12.06 9.17
C LEU A 372 -17.09 11.27 9.50
N ASN A 373 -17.01 10.43 10.53
CA ASN A 373 -18.15 9.68 11.07
C ASN A 373 -19.28 10.61 11.56
N ARG A 374 -20.54 10.16 11.43
CA ARG A 374 -21.74 10.85 11.94
C ARG A 374 -21.80 10.90 13.46
N GLN A 375 -21.09 10.02 14.18
CA GLN A 375 -21.08 9.98 15.65
C GLN A 375 -20.66 11.30 16.31
N LEU A 376 -19.81 12.07 15.64
CA LEU A 376 -19.42 13.43 16.05
C LEU A 376 -20.64 14.33 16.33
N GLU A 377 -21.75 14.14 15.61
CA GLU A 377 -22.98 14.93 15.74
C GLU A 377 -23.77 14.65 17.02
N TYR A 378 -23.38 13.67 17.84
CA TYR A 378 -24.00 13.42 19.15
C TYR A 378 -23.21 14.00 20.32
N ARG A 379 -21.93 14.37 20.12
CA ARG A 379 -21.09 14.96 21.17
C ARG A 379 -21.54 16.37 21.52
N GLN A 380 -21.38 16.82 22.76
CA GLN A 380 -21.65 18.23 23.09
C GLN A 380 -20.70 19.16 22.34
N ASP A 381 -19.40 18.85 22.37
CA ASP A 381 -18.42 19.49 21.51
C ASP A 381 -18.34 18.76 20.15
N LYS A 382 -18.65 19.49 19.08
CA LYS A 382 -18.65 19.00 17.69
C LYS A 382 -17.28 19.14 17.01
N ARG A 383 -16.25 19.63 17.70
CA ARG A 383 -14.89 19.73 17.15
C ARG A 383 -14.35 18.34 16.84
N PRO A 384 -13.90 18.10 15.60
CA PRO A 384 -13.32 16.81 15.22
C PRO A 384 -12.02 16.51 15.96
N MET A 385 -11.81 15.24 16.24
CA MET A 385 -10.60 14.66 16.80
C MET A 385 -10.19 13.44 15.96
N LEU A 386 -8.97 12.93 16.18
CA LEU A 386 -8.44 11.77 15.45
C LEU A 386 -9.37 10.55 15.49
N ALA A 387 -10.12 10.38 16.59
CA ALA A 387 -11.12 9.32 16.73
C ALA A 387 -12.32 9.45 15.77
N ASP A 388 -12.60 10.61 15.18
CA ASP A 388 -13.72 10.79 14.24
C ASP A 388 -13.34 10.49 12.78
N LEU A 389 -12.05 10.51 12.47
CA LEU A 389 -11.51 10.00 11.19
C LEU A 389 -11.63 8.48 11.11
N ARG A 390 -11.74 7.85 12.27
CA ARG A 390 -11.80 6.42 12.43
C ARG A 390 -13.22 5.91 12.23
N GLU A 391 -13.32 4.96 11.31
CA GLU A 391 -14.42 3.98 11.34
C GLU A 391 -14.08 2.79 12.25
N SER A 392 -12.88 2.72 12.83
CA SER A 392 -12.43 1.57 13.63
C SER A 392 -13.19 1.43 14.94
N GLY A 393 -13.39 0.18 15.34
CA GLY A 393 -13.97 -0.11 16.64
C GLY A 393 -12.98 0.01 17.78
N CYS A 394 -13.53 -0.02 18.98
CA CYS A 394 -12.83 0.17 20.23
C CYS A 394 -13.11 -1.02 21.15
N LEU A 395 -12.23 -1.25 22.13
CA LEU A 395 -12.30 -2.34 23.10
C LEU A 395 -12.58 -1.79 24.51
N THR A 396 -13.11 -2.59 25.42
CA THR A 396 -13.34 -2.15 26.81
C THR A 396 -12.07 -2.15 27.66
N ALA A 397 -12.11 -1.43 28.78
CA ALA A 397 -10.95 -1.23 29.66
C ALA A 397 -10.32 -2.53 30.20
N ASP A 398 -11.14 -3.54 30.42
CA ASP A 398 -10.79 -4.85 30.96
C ASP A 398 -10.18 -5.79 29.91
N THR A 399 -10.15 -5.38 28.64
CA THR A 399 -9.53 -6.16 27.57
C THR A 399 -8.05 -6.39 27.85
N GLU A 400 -7.67 -7.65 27.97
CA GLU A 400 -6.32 -8.16 28.20
C GLU A 400 -5.52 -8.21 26.90
N LEU A 401 -4.47 -7.41 26.82
CA LEU A 401 -3.47 -7.46 25.78
C LEU A 401 -2.36 -8.45 26.13
N THR A 402 -2.01 -9.30 25.16
CA THR A 402 -0.87 -10.21 25.30
C THR A 402 0.43 -9.48 24.96
N LEU A 403 1.33 -9.39 25.94
CA LEU A 403 2.65 -8.79 25.81
C LEU A 403 3.60 -9.73 25.06
N ALA A 404 4.68 -9.19 24.49
CA ALA A 404 5.65 -9.96 23.70
C ALA A 404 6.35 -11.08 24.50
N ASP A 405 6.38 -10.96 25.83
CA ASP A 405 6.92 -11.97 26.76
C ASP A 405 5.89 -13.05 27.16
N GLY A 406 4.66 -12.97 26.63
CA GLY A 406 3.55 -13.87 26.94
C GLY A 406 2.75 -13.50 28.19
N SER A 407 3.13 -12.48 28.94
CA SER A 407 2.32 -11.95 30.04
C SER A 407 1.12 -11.14 29.51
N VAL A 408 0.16 -10.83 30.38
CA VAL A 408 -1.05 -10.07 30.01
C VAL A 408 -1.19 -8.79 30.83
N THR A 409 -1.71 -7.75 30.19
CA THR A 409 -2.04 -6.47 30.84
C THR A 409 -3.33 -5.92 30.23
N THR A 410 -4.04 -5.01 30.91
CA THR A 410 -5.31 -4.50 30.38
C THR A 410 -5.18 -3.15 29.69
N MET A 411 -6.07 -2.88 28.72
CA MET A 411 -6.20 -1.57 28.06
C MET A 411 -6.31 -0.43 29.08
N GLY A 412 -7.12 -0.62 30.12
CA GLY A 412 -7.31 0.36 31.18
C GLY A 412 -6.05 0.61 32.01
N ALA A 413 -5.29 -0.44 32.35
CA ALA A 413 -4.05 -0.29 33.12
C ALA A 413 -2.97 0.46 32.32
N LEU A 414 -2.85 0.17 31.03
CA LEU A 414 -1.93 0.86 30.14
C LEU A 414 -2.30 2.32 29.91
N HIS A 415 -3.59 2.61 29.75
CA HIS A 415 -4.08 3.98 29.66
C HIS A 415 -3.80 4.76 30.95
N ALA A 416 -4.12 4.18 32.12
CA ALA A 416 -3.93 4.82 33.41
C ALA A 416 -2.45 5.10 33.74
N SER A 417 -1.57 4.17 33.38
CA SER A 417 -0.12 4.33 33.54
C SER A 417 0.52 5.22 32.47
N ARG A 418 -0.22 5.60 31.42
CA ARG A 418 0.27 6.32 30.23
C ARG A 418 1.49 5.64 29.60
N ALA A 419 1.50 4.31 29.63
CA ALA A 419 2.59 3.50 29.07
C ALA A 419 2.75 3.80 27.57
N ARG A 420 4.01 3.86 27.13
CA ARG A 420 4.38 4.05 25.73
C ARG A 420 5.30 2.95 25.25
N ASP A 421 5.24 2.69 23.95
CA ASP A 421 6.11 1.74 23.24
C ASP A 421 6.16 0.37 23.92
N VAL A 422 4.98 -0.17 24.22
CA VAL A 422 4.79 -1.44 24.92
C VAL A 422 4.96 -2.59 23.93
N ALA A 423 5.87 -3.52 24.23
CA ALA A 423 6.07 -4.70 23.42
C ALA A 423 4.89 -5.68 23.57
N ILE A 424 4.18 -5.93 22.48
CA ILE A 424 2.97 -6.77 22.42
C ILE A 424 3.13 -7.90 21.39
N LEU A 425 2.31 -8.93 21.47
CA LEU A 425 2.19 -9.91 20.40
C LEU A 425 1.25 -9.40 19.31
N THR A 426 1.70 -9.59 18.06
CA THR A 426 0.96 -9.25 16.85
C THR A 426 1.06 -10.41 15.87
N LEU A 427 0.27 -10.37 14.80
CA LEU A 427 0.25 -11.36 13.75
C LEU A 427 0.87 -10.79 12.47
N ASP A 428 1.78 -11.53 11.84
CA ASP A 428 2.33 -11.18 10.53
C ASP A 428 1.42 -11.64 9.37
N GLU A 429 1.86 -11.37 8.14
CA GLU A 429 1.14 -11.75 6.91
C GLU A 429 1.06 -13.27 6.68
N HIS A 430 1.88 -14.06 7.37
CA HIS A 430 1.92 -15.52 7.32
C HIS A 430 1.14 -16.19 8.45
N LEU A 431 0.33 -15.42 9.20
CA LEU A 431 -0.44 -15.88 10.35
C LEU A 431 0.43 -16.45 11.48
N ARG A 432 1.65 -15.91 11.65
CA ARG A 432 2.57 -16.24 12.74
C ARG A 432 2.65 -15.12 13.76
N LEU A 433 2.85 -15.50 15.02
CA LEU A 433 2.99 -14.52 16.09
C LEU A 433 4.37 -13.90 16.07
N VAL A 434 4.42 -12.58 16.00
CA VAL A 434 5.65 -11.78 16.02
C VAL A 434 5.55 -10.66 17.05
N PRO A 435 6.66 -10.31 17.73
CA PRO A 435 6.70 -9.13 18.59
C PRO A 435 6.42 -7.86 17.78
N GLY A 436 5.48 -7.06 18.26
CA GLY A 436 5.19 -5.71 17.77
C GLY A 436 5.29 -4.68 18.89
N VAL A 437 5.25 -3.40 18.54
CA VAL A 437 5.30 -2.31 19.51
C VAL A 437 3.98 -1.54 19.46
N MET A 438 3.29 -1.46 20.59
CA MET A 438 2.13 -0.60 20.77
C MET A 438 2.55 0.73 21.38
N THR A 439 2.39 1.81 20.61
CA THR A 439 2.87 3.15 21.01
C THR A 439 2.15 3.70 22.24
N HIS A 440 0.83 3.52 22.36
CA HIS A 440 0.02 3.95 23.50
C HIS A 440 -1.44 3.45 23.39
N VAL A 441 -2.16 3.51 24.51
CA VAL A 441 -3.62 3.30 24.63
C VAL A 441 -4.30 4.59 25.06
N PHE A 442 -5.42 4.95 24.42
CA PHE A 442 -6.19 6.16 24.72
C PHE A 442 -7.69 5.87 24.79
N ALA A 443 -8.42 6.69 25.54
CA ALA A 443 -9.87 6.58 25.67
C ALA A 443 -10.58 7.17 24.44
N SER A 444 -11.58 6.45 23.94
CA SER A 444 -12.35 6.80 22.73
C SER A 444 -13.82 7.14 23.05
N GLY A 445 -14.09 7.55 24.30
CA GLY A 445 -15.42 7.93 24.78
C GLY A 445 -16.30 6.74 25.15
N ARG A 446 -17.59 6.99 25.39
CA ARG A 446 -18.58 5.94 25.65
C ARG A 446 -19.24 5.49 24.35
N LYS A 447 -19.29 4.19 24.10
CA LYS A 447 -19.91 3.61 22.90
C LYS A 447 -20.76 2.39 23.28
N PRO A 448 -21.79 2.04 22.48
CA PRO A 448 -22.45 0.75 22.59
C PRO A 448 -21.45 -0.39 22.37
N VAL A 449 -21.43 -1.33 23.31
CA VAL A 449 -20.53 -2.48 23.35
C VAL A 449 -21.30 -3.77 23.17
N PHE A 450 -20.67 -4.72 22.50
CA PHE A 450 -21.12 -6.08 22.28
C PHE A 450 -20.07 -7.02 22.86
N GLU A 451 -20.52 -8.04 23.57
CA GLU A 451 -19.70 -9.14 24.03
C GLU A 451 -19.72 -10.25 22.98
N LEU A 452 -18.54 -10.55 22.45
CA LEU A 452 -18.30 -11.65 21.54
C LEU A 452 -17.84 -12.85 22.38
N VAL A 453 -18.59 -13.94 22.37
CA VAL A 453 -18.29 -15.17 23.12
C VAL A 453 -17.94 -16.28 22.15
N LEU A 454 -16.79 -16.94 22.37
CA LEU A 454 -16.26 -17.98 21.49
C LEU A 454 -16.37 -19.38 22.10
N ALA A 455 -16.29 -20.40 21.24
CA ALA A 455 -16.41 -21.81 21.63
C ALA A 455 -15.23 -22.31 22.48
N SER A 456 -14.06 -21.66 22.38
CA SER A 456 -12.94 -21.90 23.30
C SER A 456 -13.20 -21.43 24.74
N GLY A 457 -14.25 -20.64 24.97
CA GLY A 457 -14.54 -19.97 26.24
C GLY A 457 -13.91 -18.58 26.35
N ARG A 458 -13.15 -18.13 25.34
CA ARG A 458 -12.70 -16.73 25.26
C ARG A 458 -13.87 -15.80 24.97
N SER A 459 -13.82 -14.61 25.55
CA SER A 459 -14.73 -13.54 25.19
C SER A 459 -14.00 -12.20 25.10
N VAL A 460 -14.54 -11.28 24.31
CA VAL A 460 -14.03 -9.92 24.18
C VAL A 460 -15.20 -8.95 24.03
N ARG A 461 -15.08 -7.80 24.68
CA ARG A 461 -16.08 -6.74 24.64
C ARG A 461 -15.57 -5.60 23.76
N ALA A 462 -16.30 -5.32 22.69
CA ALA A 462 -15.90 -4.35 21.68
C ALA A 462 -17.09 -3.56 21.14
N SER A 463 -16.84 -2.39 20.55
CA SER A 463 -17.88 -1.66 19.84
C SER A 463 -18.28 -2.38 18.55
N ALA A 464 -19.50 -2.10 18.06
CA ALA A 464 -20.10 -2.79 16.92
C ALA A 464 -19.20 -2.84 15.67
N ASN A 465 -18.41 -1.79 15.45
CA ASN A 465 -17.53 -1.60 14.30
C ASN A 465 -16.10 -2.16 14.49
N HIS A 466 -15.82 -2.88 15.59
CA HIS A 466 -14.49 -3.43 15.83
C HIS A 466 -14.24 -4.65 14.94
N PRO A 467 -13.15 -4.68 14.13
CA PRO A 467 -12.87 -5.83 13.27
C PRO A 467 -12.14 -6.94 14.02
N PHE A 468 -12.49 -8.18 13.69
CA PHE A 468 -11.76 -9.39 14.08
C PHE A 468 -11.42 -10.20 12.82
N LEU A 469 -10.26 -10.86 12.81
CA LEU A 469 -9.77 -11.57 11.63
C LEU A 469 -10.55 -12.86 11.43
N THR A 470 -11.17 -13.07 10.28
CA THR A 470 -11.73 -14.32 9.74
C THR A 470 -10.82 -14.87 8.65
N LEU A 471 -11.16 -16.03 8.07
CA LEU A 471 -10.38 -16.61 6.96
C LEU A 471 -10.42 -15.72 5.71
N ASP A 472 -11.56 -15.07 5.48
CA ASP A 472 -11.84 -14.29 4.28
C ASP A 472 -11.52 -12.79 4.45
N GLY A 473 -11.19 -12.34 5.66
CA GLY A 473 -10.76 -10.97 5.92
C GLY A 473 -11.06 -10.50 7.33
N TRP A 474 -11.13 -9.18 7.55
CA TRP A 474 -11.50 -8.63 8.86
C TRP A 474 -12.99 -8.34 8.91
N VAL A 475 -13.74 -8.89 9.87
CA VAL A 475 -15.20 -8.71 9.97
C VAL A 475 -15.57 -7.98 11.25
N GLN A 476 -16.50 -7.03 11.17
CA GLN A 476 -16.95 -6.22 12.31
C GLN A 476 -17.89 -7.00 13.23
N VAL A 477 -17.87 -6.70 14.53
CA VAL A 477 -18.77 -7.34 15.51
C VAL A 477 -20.26 -7.26 15.12
N ALA A 478 -20.70 -6.15 14.52
CA ALA A 478 -22.08 -5.95 14.07
C ALA A 478 -22.51 -6.97 12.99
N ASP A 479 -21.56 -7.42 12.18
CA ASP A 479 -21.77 -8.33 11.06
C ASP A 479 -21.46 -9.79 11.44
N LEU A 480 -20.75 -10.02 12.54
CA LEU A 480 -20.54 -11.35 13.09
C LEU A 480 -21.88 -11.97 13.56
N ARG A 481 -22.00 -13.26 13.30
CA ARG A 481 -23.15 -14.10 13.69
C ARG A 481 -22.63 -15.37 14.34
N ALA A 482 -23.48 -16.04 15.10
CA ALA A 482 -23.14 -17.36 15.64
C ALA A 482 -22.77 -18.33 14.50
N GLY A 483 -21.69 -19.08 14.68
CA GLY A 483 -21.09 -19.95 13.67
C GLY A 483 -19.97 -19.32 12.84
N ALA A 484 -19.78 -18.00 12.89
CA ALA A 484 -18.63 -17.34 12.24
C ALA A 484 -17.31 -17.80 12.90
N ARG A 485 -16.22 -17.85 12.12
CA ARG A 485 -14.90 -18.32 12.60
C ARG A 485 -13.89 -17.19 12.59
N ILE A 486 -13.34 -16.86 13.75
CA ILE A 486 -12.35 -15.78 13.91
C ILE A 486 -11.01 -16.30 14.44
N ALA A 487 -9.92 -15.61 14.13
CA ALA A 487 -8.58 -15.97 14.54
C ALA A 487 -8.36 -15.67 16.02
N SER A 488 -7.92 -16.69 16.74
CA SER A 488 -7.56 -16.62 18.15
C SER A 488 -6.23 -17.36 18.36
N LEU A 489 -5.55 -17.12 19.48
CA LEU A 489 -4.28 -17.77 19.77
C LEU A 489 -4.43 -19.29 19.91
N ARG A 490 -3.62 -20.05 19.19
CA ARG A 490 -3.57 -21.51 19.38
C ARG A 490 -2.87 -21.91 20.68
N ALA A 491 -1.88 -21.13 21.11
CA ALA A 491 -1.11 -21.39 22.32
C ALA A 491 -1.97 -21.27 23.59
N GLY A 492 -1.77 -22.20 24.54
CA GLY A 492 -2.43 -22.18 25.85
C GLY A 492 -3.83 -22.81 25.93
N LEU A 493 -4.29 -23.46 24.85
CA LEU A 493 -5.54 -24.24 24.86
C LEU A 493 -5.25 -25.74 24.77
N ASP A 494 -5.82 -26.53 25.70
CA ASP A 494 -5.90 -27.99 25.58
C ASP A 494 -6.97 -28.34 24.53
N LEU A 495 -6.60 -28.26 23.25
CA LEU A 495 -7.52 -28.51 22.15
C LEU A 495 -7.56 -29.99 21.78
N GLU A 496 -8.78 -30.55 21.73
CA GLU A 496 -9.00 -31.78 20.99
C GLU A 496 -8.63 -31.55 19.51
N PRO A 497 -7.86 -32.46 18.87
CA PRO A 497 -7.46 -32.32 17.46
C PRO A 497 -8.64 -32.10 16.49
N ALA A 498 -9.84 -32.56 16.86
CA ALA A 498 -11.07 -32.36 16.09
C ALA A 498 -11.58 -30.91 16.07
N ARG A 499 -11.12 -30.06 17.01
CA ARG A 499 -11.51 -28.63 17.09
C ARG A 499 -10.52 -27.70 16.40
N ASP A 500 -9.26 -28.11 16.21
CA ASP A 500 -8.26 -27.36 15.43
C ASP A 500 -8.45 -27.58 13.92
N THR A 501 -9.49 -26.94 13.40
CA THR A 501 -9.91 -27.04 12.00
C THR A 501 -9.90 -25.68 11.34
N ILE A 502 -9.45 -25.66 10.08
CA ILE A 502 -9.49 -24.51 9.18
C ILE A 502 -10.91 -24.40 8.61
N PRO A 503 -11.52 -23.21 8.54
CA PRO A 503 -12.89 -23.04 8.08
C PRO A 503 -13.13 -23.65 6.70
N ALA A 504 -14.34 -24.17 6.48
CA ALA A 504 -14.73 -24.80 5.22
C ALA A 504 -14.63 -23.86 4.00
N ALA A 505 -14.63 -22.54 4.20
CA ALA A 505 -14.40 -21.55 3.13
C ALA A 505 -13.07 -21.74 2.38
N VAL A 506 -12.07 -22.40 2.98
CA VAL A 506 -10.82 -22.75 2.29
C VAL A 506 -11.04 -23.72 1.12
N TRP A 507 -12.16 -24.47 1.10
CA TRP A 507 -12.47 -25.40 0.03
C TRP A 507 -12.61 -24.69 -1.32
N ASP A 508 -13.27 -23.53 -1.37
CA ASP A 508 -13.43 -22.73 -2.59
C ASP A 508 -12.07 -22.25 -3.14
N TYR A 509 -11.09 -22.02 -2.27
CA TYR A 509 -9.71 -21.70 -2.67
C TYR A 509 -9.00 -22.93 -3.26
N ILE A 510 -9.10 -24.07 -2.59
CA ILE A 510 -8.47 -25.32 -3.03
C ILE A 510 -9.07 -25.82 -4.35
N GLU A 511 -10.39 -25.71 -4.54
CA GLU A 511 -11.07 -26.12 -5.77
C GLU A 511 -10.56 -25.36 -7.00
N ARG A 512 -10.41 -24.03 -6.88
CA ARG A 512 -9.85 -23.19 -7.95
C ARG A 512 -8.40 -23.54 -8.29
N LYS A 513 -7.58 -23.90 -7.29
CA LYS A 513 -6.15 -24.21 -7.47
C LYS A 513 -5.88 -25.65 -7.92
N GLY A 514 -6.66 -26.62 -7.47
CA GLY A 514 -6.46 -28.05 -7.78
C GLY A 514 -6.55 -28.35 -9.28
N LEU A 515 -7.42 -27.62 -10.01
CA LEU A 515 -7.55 -27.72 -11.46
C LEU A 515 -6.29 -27.26 -12.22
N LEU A 516 -5.48 -26.37 -11.63
CA LEU A 516 -4.34 -25.74 -12.28
C LEU A 516 -3.03 -26.54 -12.16
N VAL A 517 -2.86 -27.34 -11.10
CA VAL A 517 -1.54 -27.89 -10.75
C VAL A 517 -1.32 -29.32 -11.25
N MET A 518 -2.36 -30.14 -11.46
CA MET A 518 -2.17 -31.54 -11.92
C MET A 518 -3.27 -32.10 -12.84
N GLY A 519 -4.19 -31.28 -13.36
CA GLY A 519 -5.30 -31.75 -14.21
C GLY A 519 -6.28 -32.72 -13.51
N MET A 520 -6.19 -32.86 -12.19
CA MET A 520 -7.14 -33.58 -11.35
C MET A 520 -8.15 -32.59 -10.77
N ARG A 521 -9.40 -33.02 -10.58
CA ARG A 521 -10.37 -32.20 -9.85
C ARG A 521 -10.00 -32.22 -8.37
N ALA A 522 -10.10 -31.09 -7.69
CA ALA A 522 -9.73 -30.98 -6.28
C ALA A 522 -10.42 -32.02 -5.40
N HIS A 523 -11.69 -32.35 -5.70
CA HIS A 523 -12.43 -33.38 -4.96
C HIS A 523 -11.77 -34.78 -5.05
N ASP A 524 -11.18 -35.14 -6.19
CA ASP A 524 -10.49 -36.44 -6.39
C ASP A 524 -9.19 -36.51 -5.54
N LEU A 525 -8.46 -35.40 -5.45
CA LEU A 525 -7.25 -35.28 -4.61
C LEU A 525 -7.61 -35.32 -3.11
N ILE A 526 -8.67 -34.61 -2.72
CA ILE A 526 -9.12 -34.52 -1.33
C ILE A 526 -9.66 -35.88 -0.87
N ASP A 527 -10.51 -36.53 -1.67
CA ASP A 527 -11.06 -37.85 -1.34
C ASP A 527 -9.93 -38.90 -1.21
N ARG A 528 -8.90 -38.82 -2.07
CA ARG A 528 -7.69 -39.66 -1.94
C ARG A 528 -6.97 -39.44 -0.61
N LEU A 529 -6.71 -38.19 -0.25
CA LEU A 529 -5.96 -37.85 0.98
C LEU A 529 -6.77 -38.12 2.25
N ALA A 530 -8.09 -37.89 2.23
CA ALA A 530 -9.00 -38.13 3.34
C ALA A 530 -9.30 -39.61 3.57
N ALA A 531 -9.36 -40.43 2.51
CA ALA A 531 -9.54 -41.87 2.62
C ALA A 531 -8.40 -42.56 3.40
N GLU A 532 -7.20 -42.02 3.32
CA GLU A 532 -6.03 -42.52 4.07
C GLU A 532 -6.12 -42.29 5.59
N GLU A 533 -7.02 -41.41 6.06
CA GLU A 533 -7.30 -41.17 7.49
C GLU A 533 -8.61 -41.83 7.99
N GLY A 534 -9.28 -42.62 7.14
CA GLY A 534 -10.52 -43.32 7.51
C GLY A 534 -11.79 -42.47 7.46
N GLY A 535 -11.77 -41.31 6.80
CA GLY A 535 -12.93 -40.44 6.60
C GLY A 535 -13.68 -40.73 5.29
N HIS A 536 -15.01 -40.88 5.35
CA HIS A 536 -15.86 -40.97 4.15
C HIS A 536 -16.86 -39.80 4.05
N HIS A 537 -16.95 -39.22 2.84
CA HIS A 537 -18.08 -38.49 2.24
C HIS A 537 -18.70 -37.25 2.93
N ARG A 538 -18.08 -36.64 3.94
CA ARG A 538 -18.53 -35.33 4.51
C ARG A 538 -17.46 -34.26 4.64
N VAL A 539 -16.32 -34.43 3.97
CA VAL A 539 -15.14 -33.55 4.10
C VAL A 539 -15.46 -32.09 3.71
N TYR A 540 -16.30 -31.88 2.70
CA TYR A 540 -16.64 -30.54 2.17
C TYR A 540 -17.62 -29.73 3.03
N ALA A 541 -18.37 -30.38 3.93
CA ALA A 541 -19.32 -29.70 4.82
C ALA A 541 -18.70 -29.30 6.17
N GLN A 542 -17.45 -29.72 6.42
CA GLN A 542 -16.73 -29.50 7.67
C GLN A 542 -15.42 -28.76 7.40
N GLY A 543 -14.87 -28.15 8.45
CA GLY A 543 -13.54 -27.54 8.39
C GLY A 543 -12.43 -28.58 8.15
N VAL A 544 -11.31 -28.13 7.59
CA VAL A 544 -10.14 -28.97 7.27
C VAL A 544 -9.29 -29.16 8.51
N SER A 545 -8.97 -30.40 8.89
CA SER A 545 -8.01 -30.62 9.97
C SER A 545 -6.63 -30.06 9.56
N ARG A 546 -5.87 -29.54 10.53
CA ARG A 546 -4.51 -29.03 10.25
C ARG A 546 -3.58 -30.10 9.69
N GLY A 547 -3.78 -31.37 10.09
CA GLY A 547 -3.05 -32.52 9.55
C GLY A 547 -3.32 -32.73 8.06
N LEU A 548 -4.59 -32.73 7.66
CA LEU A 548 -5.00 -32.81 6.27
C LEU A 548 -4.51 -31.59 5.48
N MET A 549 -4.57 -30.37 6.06
CA MET A 549 -4.08 -29.17 5.40
C MET A 549 -2.57 -29.23 5.12
N ARG A 550 -1.75 -29.76 6.04
CA ARG A 550 -0.30 -29.95 5.79
C ARG A 550 -0.05 -30.86 4.58
N ARG A 551 -0.83 -31.93 4.46
CA ARG A 551 -0.71 -32.86 3.33
C ARG A 551 -1.16 -32.20 2.02
N LEU A 552 -2.26 -31.46 2.06
CA LEU A 552 -2.71 -30.67 0.93
C LEU A 552 -1.67 -29.63 0.50
N ALA A 553 -1.02 -28.93 1.43
CA ALA A 553 0.04 -27.98 1.15
C ALA A 553 1.32 -28.64 0.60
N CYS A 554 1.61 -29.89 0.96
CA CYS A 554 2.72 -30.66 0.36
C CYS A 554 2.43 -31.05 -1.09
N GLU A 555 1.19 -31.45 -1.40
CA GLU A 555 0.80 -31.90 -2.75
C GLU A 555 0.46 -30.72 -3.69
N LEU A 556 -0.03 -29.61 -3.12
CA LEU A 556 -0.30 -28.34 -3.78
C LEU A 556 0.68 -27.31 -3.22
N PRO A 557 1.84 -27.07 -3.88
CA PRO A 557 2.86 -26.13 -3.41
C PRO A 557 2.38 -24.68 -3.54
N ASP A 558 1.45 -24.32 -2.68
CA ASP A 558 0.81 -23.02 -2.59
C ASP A 558 1.19 -22.38 -1.24
N PRO A 559 1.80 -21.19 -1.26
CA PRO A 559 2.26 -20.52 -0.04
C PRO A 559 1.14 -20.29 0.97
N PHE A 560 -0.07 -19.94 0.52
CA PHE A 560 -1.20 -19.67 1.40
C PHE A 560 -1.68 -20.91 2.14
N LEU A 561 -1.74 -22.07 1.47
CA LEU A 561 -2.06 -23.34 2.11
C LEU A 561 -0.99 -23.75 3.13
N SER A 562 0.28 -23.48 2.82
CA SER A 562 1.42 -23.75 3.71
C SER A 562 1.38 -22.87 4.97
N ASP A 563 1.04 -21.60 4.81
CA ASP A 563 0.88 -20.65 5.91
C ASP A 563 -0.31 -21.05 6.80
N LEU A 564 -1.46 -21.36 6.20
CA LEU A 564 -2.62 -21.89 6.92
C LEU A 564 -2.28 -23.15 7.74
N ALA A 565 -1.54 -24.10 7.14
CA ALA A 565 -1.13 -25.33 7.79
C ALA A 565 -0.14 -25.14 8.96
N SER A 566 0.71 -24.11 8.89
CA SER A 566 1.75 -23.80 9.87
C SER A 566 1.40 -22.67 10.84
N SER A 567 0.26 -22.01 10.65
CA SER A 567 -0.19 -20.84 11.41
C SER A 567 -0.29 -21.04 12.93
N ASP A 568 -0.07 -19.95 13.67
CA ASP A 568 -0.18 -19.90 15.13
C ASP A 568 -1.59 -19.60 15.64
N VAL A 569 -2.55 -19.47 14.72
CA VAL A 569 -3.95 -19.14 15.01
C VAL A 569 -4.85 -20.37 14.99
N LEU A 570 -5.82 -20.37 15.90
CA LEU A 570 -7.00 -21.21 15.90
C LEU A 570 -8.16 -20.41 15.33
N TRP A 571 -8.87 -20.98 14.36
CA TRP A 571 -10.13 -20.44 13.86
C TRP A 571 -11.28 -20.83 14.78
N ASP A 572 -11.52 -20.01 15.80
CA ASP A 572 -12.46 -20.25 16.88
C ASP A 572 -13.87 -19.79 16.49
N GLU A 573 -14.88 -20.52 16.95
CA GLU A 573 -16.27 -20.31 16.55
C GLU A 573 -16.95 -19.30 17.47
N VAL A 574 -17.58 -18.29 16.87
CA VAL A 574 -18.45 -17.35 17.56
C VAL A 574 -19.71 -18.07 18.00
N VAL A 575 -19.91 -18.20 19.31
CA VAL A 575 -21.11 -18.80 19.91
C VAL A 575 -22.21 -17.76 20.03
N ALA A 576 -21.87 -16.54 20.44
CA ALA A 576 -22.83 -15.47 20.63
C ALA A 576 -22.21 -14.08 20.44
N VAL A 577 -23.06 -13.14 20.00
CA VAL A 577 -22.78 -11.71 20.00
C VAL A 577 -23.88 -11.04 20.83
N VAL A 578 -23.56 -10.57 22.03
CA VAL A 578 -24.54 -10.09 23.02
C VAL A 578 -24.38 -8.59 23.25
N PRO A 579 -25.42 -7.76 23.07
CA PRO A 579 -25.34 -6.34 23.40
C PRO A 579 -25.19 -6.12 24.92
N GLN A 580 -24.22 -5.31 25.34
CA GLN A 580 -23.92 -5.02 26.76
C GLN A 580 -24.24 -3.57 27.19
N GLY A 581 -24.73 -2.73 26.26
CA GLY A 581 -25.05 -1.32 26.53
C GLY A 581 -23.87 -0.38 26.30
N GLU A 582 -23.90 0.83 26.85
CA GLU A 582 -22.84 1.83 26.64
C GLU A 582 -21.77 1.81 27.73
N GLU A 583 -20.52 1.57 27.32
CA GLU A 583 -19.35 1.56 28.20
C GLU A 583 -18.26 2.51 27.70
N LEU A 584 -17.34 2.91 28.59
CA LEU A 584 -16.14 3.64 28.20
C LEU A 584 -15.20 2.69 27.45
N VAL A 585 -14.86 3.05 26.22
CA VAL A 585 -14.03 2.23 25.34
C VAL A 585 -12.69 2.89 25.04
N TYR A 586 -11.73 2.06 24.66
CA TYR A 586 -10.33 2.38 24.45
C TYR A 586 -9.90 1.87 23.09
N ASP A 587 -8.85 2.49 22.58
CA ASP A 587 -8.22 2.07 21.35
C ASP A 587 -6.70 2.23 21.50
N ALA A 588 -5.98 1.49 20.67
CA ALA A 588 -4.54 1.35 20.74
C ALA A 588 -3.91 1.78 19.41
N THR A 589 -2.59 1.93 19.40
CA THR A 589 -1.85 2.19 18.16
C THR A 589 -0.65 1.28 18.05
N VAL A 590 -0.69 0.40 17.05
CA VAL A 590 0.33 -0.60 16.73
C VAL A 590 0.85 -0.40 15.28
N PRO A 591 1.96 0.32 15.08
CA PRO A 591 2.62 0.42 13.78
C PRO A 591 3.14 -0.94 13.28
N GLY A 592 3.26 -1.10 11.96
CA GLY A 592 3.87 -2.27 11.34
C GLY A 592 2.86 -3.34 10.94
N THR A 593 2.46 -4.20 11.87
CA THR A 593 1.51 -5.31 11.62
C THR A 593 0.04 -4.87 11.66
N HIS A 594 -0.25 -3.70 12.25
CA HIS A 594 -1.60 -3.12 12.32
C HIS A 594 -2.64 -4.05 12.98
N ASN A 595 -2.21 -4.92 13.88
CA ASN A 595 -3.07 -5.76 14.68
C ASN A 595 -2.41 -6.09 16.02
N PHE A 596 -3.19 -6.65 16.95
CA PHE A 596 -2.71 -7.11 18.24
C PHE A 596 -3.61 -8.21 18.79
N VAL A 597 -3.15 -8.88 19.85
CA VAL A 597 -3.92 -9.93 20.52
C VAL A 597 -4.66 -9.36 21.74
N ALA A 598 -5.99 -9.45 21.73
CA ALA A 598 -6.91 -8.99 22.75
C ALA A 598 -7.75 -10.17 23.28
N ASN A 599 -7.63 -10.50 24.57
CA ASN A 599 -8.25 -11.67 25.23
C ASN A 599 -7.92 -12.99 24.49
N GLY A 600 -6.73 -13.07 23.89
CA GLY A 600 -6.33 -14.19 23.05
C GLY A 600 -6.99 -14.22 21.66
N ILE A 601 -7.61 -13.13 21.21
CA ILE A 601 -8.30 -12.99 19.92
C ILE A 601 -7.57 -11.92 19.09
N VAL A 602 -7.42 -12.14 17.78
CA VAL A 602 -6.68 -11.22 16.90
C VAL A 602 -7.59 -10.04 16.49
N ALA A 603 -7.18 -8.83 16.89
CA ALA A 603 -7.92 -7.58 16.79
C ALA A 603 -7.18 -6.57 15.87
N HIS A 604 -7.91 -5.84 15.04
CA HIS A 604 -7.34 -4.87 14.08
C HIS A 604 -6.97 -3.53 14.74
N ASN A 605 -5.96 -2.85 14.21
CA ASN A 605 -5.52 -1.50 14.60
C ASN A 605 -6.11 -0.40 13.69
N SER A 606 -6.12 0.86 14.11
CA SER A 606 -6.79 1.97 13.40
C SER A 606 -6.07 2.53 12.15
N ILE A 607 -6.85 2.99 11.15
CA ILE A 607 -6.50 3.54 9.82
C ILE A 607 -5.54 4.74 9.82
N GLU A 608 -5.44 5.49 10.92
CA GLU A 608 -4.75 6.79 11.02
C GLU A 608 -3.23 6.75 10.80
N GLN A 609 -2.61 5.56 10.73
CA GLN A 609 -1.17 5.42 10.86
C GLN A 609 -0.37 6.02 9.71
N ASP A 610 -0.77 5.81 8.46
CA ASP A 610 0.08 6.12 7.30
C ASP A 610 0.12 7.61 6.93
N ALA A 611 -0.82 8.41 7.44
CA ALA A 611 -0.80 9.86 7.26
C ALA A 611 0.35 10.50 8.04
N ASP A 612 1.06 11.42 7.41
CA ASP A 612 2.05 12.27 8.07
C ASP A 612 1.37 13.45 8.76
N ILE A 613 0.32 13.98 8.13
CA ILE A 613 -0.46 15.12 8.62
C ILE A 613 -1.95 14.76 8.57
N VAL A 614 -2.69 15.08 9.64
CA VAL A 614 -4.16 15.02 9.66
C VAL A 614 -4.70 16.40 9.99
N VAL A 615 -5.53 16.93 9.10
CA VAL A 615 -6.18 18.24 9.20
C VAL A 615 -7.68 18.06 9.24
N PHE A 616 -8.35 18.70 10.20
CA PHE A 616 -9.80 18.76 10.26
C PHE A 616 -10.32 20.14 9.88
N ILE A 617 -11.46 20.18 9.19
CA ILE A 617 -12.19 21.42 8.92
C ILE A 617 -13.44 21.43 9.80
N TYR A 618 -13.59 22.48 10.60
CA TYR A 618 -14.73 22.70 11.47
C TYR A 618 -15.30 24.09 11.31
N ARG A 619 -16.58 24.20 10.91
CA ARG A 619 -17.35 25.44 10.94
C ARG A 619 -18.46 25.30 11.97
N ASP A 620 -18.41 26.16 12.97
CA ASP A 620 -19.38 26.16 14.07
C ASP A 620 -20.79 26.54 13.59
N GLU A 621 -20.88 27.48 12.64
CA GLU A 621 -22.16 27.93 12.05
C GLU A 621 -23.01 26.82 11.43
N TYR A 622 -22.38 25.69 11.06
CA TYR A 622 -23.10 24.52 10.53
C TYR A 622 -23.97 23.85 11.60
N TYR A 623 -23.53 23.89 12.87
CA TYR A 623 -24.24 23.31 14.00
C TYR A 623 -25.03 24.36 14.80
N ASN A 624 -24.52 25.59 14.82
CA ASN A 624 -25.02 26.69 15.63
C ASN A 624 -25.36 27.90 14.72
N PRO A 625 -26.61 28.05 14.26
CA PRO A 625 -27.00 29.13 13.34
C PRO A 625 -26.76 30.56 13.86
N GLU A 626 -26.70 30.73 15.19
CA GLU A 626 -26.44 32.01 15.87
C GLU A 626 -24.97 32.16 16.30
N SER A 627 -24.05 31.34 15.77
CA SER A 627 -22.64 31.40 16.11
C SER A 627 -22.03 32.79 15.89
N GLU A 628 -21.30 33.29 16.89
CA GLU A 628 -20.49 34.51 16.77
C GLU A 628 -19.34 34.35 15.76
N SER A 629 -19.01 33.11 15.39
CA SER A 629 -17.97 32.77 14.41
C SER A 629 -18.52 32.51 13.00
N ARG A 630 -19.64 33.12 12.64
CA ARG A 630 -20.27 32.94 11.32
C ARG A 630 -19.33 33.32 10.17
N GLY A 631 -19.31 32.48 9.13
CA GLY A 631 -18.40 32.62 8.01
C GLY A 631 -16.93 32.31 8.33
N MET A 632 -16.61 31.84 9.54
CA MET A 632 -15.27 31.37 9.90
C MET A 632 -15.21 29.85 9.97
N ALA A 633 -14.05 29.33 9.59
CA ALA A 633 -13.71 27.93 9.68
C ALA A 633 -12.43 27.78 10.47
N GLU A 634 -12.41 26.80 11.37
CA GLU A 634 -11.22 26.37 12.05
C GLU A 634 -10.58 25.20 11.29
N ILE A 635 -9.29 25.35 11.01
CA ILE A 635 -8.46 24.34 10.36
C ILE A 635 -7.55 23.75 11.44
N ILE A 636 -7.89 22.54 11.90
CA ILE A 636 -7.28 21.90 13.06
C ILE A 636 -6.26 20.87 12.56
N VAL A 637 -4.97 21.16 12.70
CA VAL A 637 -3.89 20.19 12.46
C VAL A 637 -3.79 19.31 13.70
N ALA A 638 -4.45 18.15 13.65
CA ALA A 638 -4.56 17.22 14.77
C ALA A 638 -3.39 16.23 14.86
N LYS A 639 -2.69 15.98 13.75
CA LYS A 639 -1.47 15.16 13.68
C LYS A 639 -0.49 15.81 12.72
N HIS A 640 0.77 15.84 13.12
CA HIS A 640 1.89 16.27 12.28
C HIS A 640 3.16 15.53 12.72
N ARG A 641 3.69 14.63 11.87
CA ARG A 641 4.85 13.80 12.23
C ARG A 641 6.15 14.60 12.41
N ASN A 642 6.30 15.69 11.67
CA ASN A 642 7.56 16.45 11.55
C ASN A 642 7.45 17.90 12.00
N GLY A 643 6.39 18.27 12.72
CA GLY A 643 6.19 19.65 13.14
C GLY A 643 5.05 19.81 14.15
N PRO A 644 4.67 21.05 14.48
CA PRO A 644 3.66 21.34 15.49
C PRO A 644 2.24 20.96 15.04
N VAL A 645 1.41 20.66 16.02
CA VAL A 645 -0.05 20.58 15.91
C VAL A 645 -0.67 21.89 16.41
N GLY A 646 -1.87 22.22 15.93
CA GLY A 646 -2.53 23.47 16.30
C GLY A 646 -3.74 23.78 15.44
N SER A 647 -4.41 24.88 15.74
CA SER A 647 -5.56 25.36 14.95
C SER A 647 -5.25 26.70 14.31
N THR A 648 -5.68 26.88 13.07
CA THR A 648 -5.68 28.17 12.35
C THR A 648 -7.10 28.53 11.95
N ARG A 649 -7.33 29.78 11.54
CA ARG A 649 -8.67 30.25 11.15
C ARG A 649 -8.66 30.78 9.73
N LEU A 650 -9.69 30.43 8.97
CA LEU A 650 -9.94 30.93 7.63
C LEU A 650 -11.37 31.46 7.51
N ALA A 651 -11.59 32.41 6.61
CA ALA A 651 -12.94 32.81 6.23
C ALA A 651 -13.49 31.84 5.16
N PHE A 652 -14.72 31.39 5.31
CA PHE A 652 -15.45 30.64 4.28
C PHE A 652 -16.47 31.54 3.59
N LEU A 653 -16.19 31.87 2.33
CA LEU A 653 -17.04 32.69 1.47
C LEU A 653 -18.03 31.78 0.74
N GLU A 654 -19.17 31.50 1.37
CA GLU A 654 -20.19 30.57 0.86
C GLU A 654 -20.62 30.90 -0.58
N GLN A 655 -20.80 32.18 -0.90
CA GLN A 655 -21.22 32.66 -2.22
C GLN A 655 -20.30 32.17 -3.35
N TYR A 656 -19.00 32.09 -3.06
CA TYR A 656 -17.95 31.70 -4.02
C TYR A 656 -17.42 30.28 -3.76
N THR A 657 -17.99 29.57 -2.78
CA THR A 657 -17.53 28.26 -2.29
C THR A 657 -16.00 28.21 -2.07
N LYS A 658 -15.45 29.26 -1.45
CA LYS A 658 -14.00 29.52 -1.33
C LYS A 658 -13.57 29.78 0.10
N PHE A 659 -12.40 29.27 0.49
CA PHE A 659 -11.70 29.70 1.70
C PHE A 659 -10.75 30.87 1.41
N ALA A 660 -10.64 31.81 2.35
CA ALA A 660 -9.78 32.97 2.26
C ALA A 660 -9.04 33.25 3.58
N ASN A 661 -7.87 33.86 3.48
CA ASN A 661 -7.12 34.32 4.65
C ASN A 661 -7.88 35.43 5.38
N LEU A 662 -7.78 35.43 6.71
CA LEU A 662 -8.19 36.56 7.52
C LEU A 662 -7.16 37.69 7.37
N ALA A 663 -7.58 38.93 7.62
CA ALA A 663 -6.63 40.05 7.68
C ALA A 663 -5.67 39.83 8.85
N ARG A 664 -4.36 39.91 8.60
CA ARG A 664 -3.33 39.98 9.66
C ARG A 664 -3.40 41.37 10.30
N GLU A 665 -3.31 41.42 11.63
CA GLU A 665 -3.21 42.70 12.38
C GLU A 665 -1.94 43.49 12.03
#